data_AF-A0A2P2LZI7-F1
#
_entry.id   AF-A0A2P2LZI7-F1
#
_cell.length_a   1.000
_cell.length_b   1.000
_cell.length_c   1.000
_cell.angle_alpha   90.00
_cell.angle_beta   90.00
_cell.angle_gamma   90.00
#
_symmetry.space_group_name_H-M   'P 1'
#
loop_
_entity.id
_entity.type
_entity.pdbx_description
1 polymer ?
#
loop_
_entity_poly.entity_id
_entity_poly.type
_entity_poly.pdbx_seq_one_letter_code
_entity_poly.pdbx_strand_id
1 'polypeptide(L)'
;MSATGTRIETYEDFVKVHGLLLASSGLPTSLYGRLFEKLSREEFDGGSHFQVEPCEERRQRRLVFTSQSMPMESDIFLVDHAWSFRLSDAYQQLQEVPGLAERMASLMCVDVDLGTDTDETDEDGDSQESNSKLNVMDVVKNEIRDAREKGNEVIRWLELEELDFDDDMLLSLDLSSKYPELVALSLLGNKLENVETVVQEITKFKSLKALWLNNNPVLENCDDHMPYMILEECTRLEIYNSCFTSNFGEWALGFCAGLYDKDNPSFICENEHPLQSVTTLDISNRCIHSLINKAFSPVEIPCLSHLNIRGNPLEQNSVSELLHLLKGFPCLQSLEVDIPGPLGDSAVEILESLPNISLLNGANASKVLQTGTHVVDSILQPCLPGWAAEEPLVDRVINAMWLYIMTYRLAEEEKLDETSVWYVMDELGSALRHSDQPNFRVAPFLLMPEGKLESAVSYSLLWPIQNVEHGDECTRDFLFGIAEDKQRSARLTAYFHTPQNYFIKEYEKHSQKLLSKQFTSLPQRSSSTGTLHCSDGRALCVYTDIPQVEEFLTRPEFVITNEVKDADIIWTSMQVDDDVKKAAGVADEQYINQFPFEACLVMKHNLAETVYKAYGSPEWLQPTYNLEAQLSPFIGDYLVRKRDGMNNLWILKPWNMARTIDTTVTDNLSAIIRLMETGPKICQKYIEHPALFQGKKFDLRYIVLVRSINPLELFLADVFWVRLANNRYTLDKHSYFEYETHFTVMNYRGRLNHKNTPEFVREFEQEHQVKWSDIHQRVRSMIRSVFEAAAVVHPEMQSPASRSMYGIDVMLDSTFQPKLLEVTYCPDCTRACNYDTQAIVGGGEVVKGRDFYNYVFGCLFLDETTHVRPL
;
A
#
# COMPACT_ATOMS: atom_id res chain seq x y z
N MET A 1 23.85 28.80 -38.45
CA MET A 1 24.92 27.83 -38.72
C MET A 1 24.71 26.68 -37.75
N SER A 2 24.36 25.50 -38.27
CA SER A 2 24.08 24.31 -37.46
C SER A 2 25.38 23.78 -36.85
N ALA A 3 25.45 23.69 -35.53
CA ALA A 3 26.48 22.91 -34.86
C ALA A 3 26.15 21.43 -35.08
N THR A 4 27.00 20.75 -35.85
CA THR A 4 27.04 19.28 -35.94
C THR A 4 27.33 18.73 -34.54
N GLY A 5 26.42 17.95 -33.97
CA GLY A 5 26.63 17.26 -32.69
C GLY A 5 27.74 16.23 -32.84
N THR A 6 28.86 16.44 -32.16
CA THR A 6 29.95 15.46 -32.10
C THR A 6 29.57 14.38 -31.08
N ARG A 7 29.47 13.13 -31.52
CA ARG A 7 29.31 11.97 -30.64
C ARG A 7 30.51 11.88 -29.70
N ILE A 8 30.31 11.44 -28.46
CA ILE A 8 31.39 11.18 -27.51
C ILE A 8 32.22 10.01 -28.04
N GLU A 9 33.48 10.26 -28.38
CA GLU A 9 34.39 9.27 -28.98
C GLU A 9 35.59 8.93 -28.08
N THR A 10 35.86 9.73 -27.05
CA THR A 10 37.02 9.55 -26.15
C THR A 10 36.59 9.19 -24.73
N TYR A 11 37.46 8.45 -24.04
CA TYR A 11 37.23 8.09 -22.63
C TYR A 11 37.20 9.33 -21.73
N GLU A 12 38.06 10.32 -22.00
CA GLU A 12 38.11 11.57 -21.24
C GLU A 12 36.81 12.36 -21.35
N ASP A 13 36.23 12.45 -22.56
CA ASP A 13 34.94 13.11 -22.77
C ASP A 13 33.80 12.32 -22.11
N PHE A 14 33.84 10.98 -22.17
CA PHE A 14 32.87 10.13 -21.48
C PHE A 14 32.84 10.39 -19.97
N VAL A 15 34.01 10.37 -19.32
CA VAL A 15 34.12 10.64 -17.87
C VAL A 15 33.72 12.08 -17.54
N LYS A 16 34.04 13.04 -18.41
CA LYS A 16 33.65 14.44 -18.21
C LYS A 16 32.13 14.63 -18.24
N VAL A 17 31.46 14.00 -19.20
CA VAL A 17 29.99 14.11 -19.36
C VAL A 17 29.25 13.30 -18.30
N HIS A 18 29.71 12.08 -18.01
CA HIS A 18 28.99 11.14 -17.14
C HIS A 18 29.54 11.07 -15.71
N GLY A 19 30.52 11.91 -15.35
CA GLY A 19 31.24 11.80 -14.08
C GLY A 19 30.35 11.80 -12.84
N LEU A 20 29.30 12.64 -12.82
CA LEU A 20 28.29 12.66 -11.75
C LEU A 20 27.48 11.35 -11.72
N LEU A 21 27.06 10.85 -12.87
CA LEU A 21 26.31 9.59 -12.98
C LEU A 21 27.17 8.40 -12.53
N LEU A 22 28.41 8.31 -13.01
CA LEU A 22 29.38 7.29 -12.61
C LEU A 22 29.60 7.29 -11.10
N ALA A 23 29.85 8.46 -10.50
CA ALA A 23 30.02 8.58 -9.06
C ALA A 23 28.74 8.21 -8.29
N SER A 24 27.57 8.65 -8.75
CA SER A 24 26.28 8.38 -8.10
C SER A 24 25.89 6.89 -8.16
N SER A 25 26.27 6.18 -9.22
CA SER A 25 26.04 4.74 -9.36
C SER A 25 26.82 3.91 -8.33
N GLY A 26 27.89 4.48 -7.75
CA GLY A 26 28.82 3.78 -6.88
C GLY A 26 29.70 2.77 -7.63
N LEU A 27 29.83 2.90 -8.95
CA LEU A 27 30.69 2.07 -9.77
C LEU A 27 32.18 2.33 -9.41
N PRO A 28 33.00 1.28 -9.20
CA PRO A 28 34.44 1.43 -9.01
C PRO A 28 35.11 2.12 -10.20
N THR A 29 36.04 3.04 -9.92
CA THR A 29 36.79 3.77 -10.95
C THR A 29 37.62 2.86 -11.86
N SER A 30 38.01 1.68 -11.38
CA SER A 30 38.68 0.63 -12.14
C SER A 30 37.83 0.10 -13.31
N LEU A 31 36.50 0.15 -13.20
CA LEU A 31 35.57 -0.37 -14.19
C LEU A 31 35.13 0.69 -15.23
N TYR A 32 35.48 1.96 -15.05
CA TYR A 32 35.04 3.04 -15.96
C TYR A 32 35.52 2.84 -17.39
N GLY A 33 36.79 2.46 -17.57
CA GLY A 33 37.35 2.20 -18.90
C GLY A 33 36.65 1.03 -19.58
N ARG A 34 36.37 -0.03 -18.84
CA ARG A 34 35.69 -1.23 -19.36
C ARG A 34 34.24 -0.93 -19.74
N LEU A 35 33.54 -0.14 -18.93
CA LEU A 35 32.20 0.35 -19.25
C LEU A 35 32.21 1.16 -20.55
N PHE A 36 33.14 2.09 -20.69
CA PHE A 36 33.27 2.91 -21.91
C PHE A 36 33.51 2.05 -23.15
N GLU A 37 34.39 1.04 -23.07
CA GLU A 37 34.65 0.11 -24.17
C GLU A 37 33.40 -0.66 -24.58
N LYS A 38 32.68 -1.24 -23.61
CA LYS A 38 31.45 -2.01 -23.87
C LYS A 38 30.34 -1.14 -24.47
N LEU A 39 30.12 0.06 -23.93
CA LEU A 39 29.13 1.01 -24.46
C LEU A 39 29.49 1.50 -25.88
N SER A 40 30.77 1.74 -26.14
CA SER A 40 31.24 2.20 -27.47
C SER A 40 31.10 1.13 -28.55
N ARG A 41 31.13 -0.15 -28.14
CA ARG A 41 30.99 -1.31 -29.03
C ARG A 41 29.59 -1.92 -29.04
N GLU A 42 28.68 -1.40 -28.21
CA GLU A 42 27.34 -1.98 -27.99
C GLU A 42 27.45 -3.48 -27.63
N GLU A 43 28.40 -3.81 -26.73
CA GLU A 43 28.72 -5.18 -26.34
C GLU A 43 27.84 -5.65 -25.17
N PHE A 44 26.90 -6.56 -25.46
CA PHE A 44 26.01 -7.21 -24.50
C PHE A 44 26.46 -8.67 -24.28
N ASP A 45 27.46 -8.86 -23.42
CA ASP A 45 28.14 -10.15 -23.21
C ASP A 45 27.59 -10.97 -22.02
N GLY A 46 26.50 -10.52 -21.38
CA GLY A 46 25.92 -11.18 -20.21
C GLY A 46 25.64 -12.68 -20.42
N GLY A 47 25.14 -13.07 -21.60
CA GLY A 47 24.85 -14.49 -21.91
C GLY A 47 26.07 -15.42 -21.92
N SER A 48 27.29 -14.88 -21.99
CA SER A 48 28.52 -15.68 -21.88
C SER A 48 28.98 -15.88 -20.43
N HIS A 49 28.44 -15.09 -19.50
CA HIS A 49 28.85 -15.03 -18.09
C HIS A 49 27.77 -15.53 -17.13
N PHE A 50 26.51 -15.59 -17.57
CA PHE A 50 25.36 -15.95 -16.77
C PHE A 50 24.48 -16.99 -17.46
N GLN A 51 23.83 -17.82 -16.66
CA GLN A 51 22.84 -18.79 -17.09
C GLN A 51 21.55 -18.56 -16.30
N VAL A 52 20.45 -18.30 -17.01
CA VAL A 52 19.12 -18.23 -16.41
C VAL A 52 18.53 -19.64 -16.37
N GLU A 53 18.02 -20.05 -15.21
CA GLU A 53 17.41 -21.36 -15.02
C GLU A 53 16.12 -21.48 -15.86
N PRO A 54 15.95 -22.58 -16.62
CA PRO A 54 14.69 -22.85 -17.31
C PRO A 54 13.57 -23.11 -16.29
N CYS A 55 12.43 -22.45 -16.47
CA CYS A 55 11.28 -22.60 -15.57
C CYS A 55 10.44 -23.81 -16.02
N GLU A 56 10.51 -24.92 -15.27
CA GLU A 56 9.65 -26.10 -15.48
C GLU A 56 8.35 -25.94 -14.67
N GLU A 57 7.24 -25.60 -15.36
CA GLU A 57 5.82 -25.70 -14.96
C GLU A 57 5.38 -25.29 -13.53
N ARG A 58 6.13 -24.43 -12.83
CA ARG A 58 5.71 -23.89 -11.53
C ARG A 58 5.79 -22.37 -11.51
N ARG A 59 4.85 -21.74 -10.79
CA ARG A 59 4.87 -20.29 -10.48
C ARG A 59 6.10 -19.97 -9.62
N GLN A 60 7.27 -19.79 -10.23
CA GLN A 60 8.52 -19.48 -9.54
C GLN A 60 9.27 -18.37 -10.28
N ARG A 61 9.91 -17.47 -9.52
CA ARG A 61 10.80 -16.45 -10.09
C ARG A 61 12.05 -17.12 -10.68
N ARG A 62 12.41 -16.75 -11.91
CA ARG A 62 13.62 -17.23 -12.58
C ARG A 62 14.87 -16.96 -11.73
N LEU A 63 15.77 -17.93 -11.69
CA LEU A 63 17.08 -17.81 -11.07
C LEU A 63 18.14 -17.51 -12.13
N VAL A 64 19.19 -16.80 -11.73
CA VAL A 64 20.38 -16.58 -12.54
C VAL A 64 21.60 -17.05 -11.78
N PHE A 65 22.43 -17.84 -12.46
CA PHE A 65 23.68 -18.38 -11.96
C PHE A 65 24.86 -17.89 -12.79
N THR A 66 26.03 -17.82 -12.19
CA THR A 66 27.29 -17.54 -12.90
C THR A 66 27.70 -18.74 -13.77
N SER A 67 28.04 -18.49 -15.02
CA SER A 67 28.59 -19.51 -15.93
C SER A 67 30.11 -19.65 -15.82
N GLN A 68 30.76 -18.78 -15.05
CA GLN A 68 32.21 -18.82 -14.78
C GLN A 68 32.57 -18.08 -13.50
N SER A 69 33.72 -18.41 -12.91
CA SER A 69 34.25 -17.70 -11.75
C SER A 69 34.71 -16.30 -12.12
N MET A 70 34.33 -15.29 -11.33
CA MET A 70 34.70 -13.89 -11.54
C MET A 70 35.21 -13.29 -10.22
N PRO A 71 36.40 -12.66 -10.20
CA PRO A 71 36.83 -11.90 -9.03
C PRO A 71 35.95 -10.69 -8.76
N MET A 72 35.97 -10.21 -7.52
CA MET A 72 35.36 -8.94 -7.12
C MET A 72 35.85 -7.80 -8.03
N GLU A 73 34.91 -6.96 -8.50
CA GLU A 73 35.17 -5.79 -9.36
C GLU A 73 35.99 -6.11 -10.62
N SER A 74 35.89 -7.35 -11.12
CA SER A 74 36.66 -7.78 -12.30
C SER A 74 36.03 -7.35 -13.62
N ASP A 75 34.70 -7.26 -13.70
CA ASP A 75 33.96 -6.98 -14.92
C ASP A 75 32.69 -6.14 -14.67
N ILE A 76 32.07 -5.68 -15.74
CA ILE A 76 30.80 -4.93 -15.73
C ILE A 76 29.92 -5.36 -16.89
N PHE A 77 28.63 -5.50 -16.66
CA PHE A 77 27.66 -5.97 -17.65
C PHE A 77 26.57 -4.93 -17.86
N LEU A 78 26.15 -4.79 -19.11
CA LEU A 78 25.03 -3.95 -19.51
C LEU A 78 23.75 -4.79 -19.49
N VAL A 79 22.78 -4.34 -18.71
CA VAL A 79 21.45 -4.93 -18.59
C VAL A 79 20.46 -3.94 -19.21
N ASP A 80 19.70 -4.40 -20.20
CA ASP A 80 18.79 -3.55 -20.96
C ASP A 80 17.49 -3.29 -20.19
N HIS A 81 16.79 -2.22 -20.55
CA HIS A 81 15.47 -1.89 -20.01
C HIS A 81 14.40 -2.42 -20.97
N ALA A 82 13.86 -3.59 -20.65
CA ALA A 82 12.84 -4.25 -21.46
C ALA A 82 11.58 -3.38 -21.65
N TRP A 83 11.23 -2.56 -20.65
CA TRP A 83 10.12 -1.62 -20.70
C TRP A 83 10.39 -0.45 -19.75
N SER A 84 10.28 0.79 -20.24
CA SER A 84 10.43 2.03 -19.47
C SER A 84 9.21 2.91 -19.65
N PHE A 85 8.63 3.42 -18.56
CA PHE A 85 7.33 4.10 -18.59
C PHE A 85 7.13 5.11 -17.46
N ARG A 86 6.16 6.00 -17.65
CA ARG A 86 5.53 6.77 -16.56
C ARG A 86 4.37 5.95 -16.02
N LEU A 87 4.17 5.95 -14.70
CA LEU A 87 3.14 5.11 -14.09
C LEU A 87 1.72 5.41 -14.62
N SER A 88 1.42 6.67 -14.96
CA SER A 88 0.14 7.06 -15.57
C SER A 88 -0.12 6.43 -16.93
N ASP A 89 0.95 6.09 -17.64
CA ASP A 89 0.89 5.63 -19.03
C ASP A 89 1.02 4.10 -19.11
N ALA A 90 1.34 3.44 -18.00
CA ALA A 90 1.65 2.01 -17.92
C ALA A 90 0.52 1.14 -18.49
N TYR A 91 -0.70 1.39 -18.01
CA TYR A 91 -1.90 0.66 -18.40
C TYR A 91 -2.19 0.82 -19.90
N GLN A 92 -2.17 2.07 -20.38
CA GLN A 92 -2.41 2.40 -21.79
C GLN A 92 -1.34 1.76 -22.69
N GLN A 93 -0.06 1.79 -22.30
CA GLN A 93 1.01 1.18 -23.07
C GLN A 93 0.84 -0.34 -23.19
N LEU A 94 0.48 -1.03 -22.09
CA LEU A 94 0.23 -2.48 -22.11
C LEU A 94 -0.95 -2.86 -23.02
N GLN A 95 -1.93 -1.97 -23.19
CA GLN A 95 -3.06 -2.19 -24.08
C GLN A 95 -2.76 -1.85 -25.55
N GLU A 96 -2.04 -0.76 -25.80
CA GLU A 96 -1.87 -0.19 -27.14
C GLU A 96 -0.60 -0.65 -27.85
N VAL A 97 0.46 -1.03 -27.12
CA VAL A 97 1.73 -1.48 -27.71
C VAL A 97 1.66 -2.98 -28.00
N PRO A 98 1.68 -3.41 -29.28
CA PRO A 98 1.51 -4.82 -29.63
C PRO A 98 2.59 -5.72 -29.04
N GLY A 99 2.19 -6.81 -28.40
CA GLY A 99 3.10 -7.82 -27.84
C GLY A 99 3.76 -7.44 -26.51
N LEU A 100 3.54 -6.23 -26.00
CA LEU A 100 4.18 -5.76 -24.77
C LEU A 100 3.66 -6.53 -23.54
N ALA A 101 2.34 -6.72 -23.44
CA ALA A 101 1.72 -7.42 -22.31
C ALA A 101 2.19 -8.88 -22.24
N GLU A 102 2.23 -9.59 -23.37
CA GLU A 102 2.68 -10.98 -23.47
C GLU A 102 4.17 -11.12 -23.12
N ARG A 103 5.00 -10.19 -23.61
CA ARG A 103 6.43 -10.15 -23.27
C ARG A 103 6.64 -9.91 -21.77
N MET A 104 5.92 -8.95 -21.19
CA MET A 104 5.99 -8.68 -19.74
C MET A 104 5.46 -9.84 -18.92
N ALA A 105 4.39 -10.49 -19.36
CA ALA A 105 3.85 -11.68 -18.70
C ALA A 105 4.87 -12.83 -18.69
N SER A 106 5.49 -13.13 -19.82
CA SER A 106 6.55 -14.14 -19.91
C SER A 106 7.73 -13.83 -18.99
N LEU A 107 8.20 -12.58 -18.97
CA LEU A 107 9.31 -12.14 -18.12
C LEU A 107 8.95 -12.21 -16.63
N MET A 108 7.71 -11.85 -16.27
CA MET A 108 7.22 -11.82 -14.89
C MET A 108 6.67 -13.16 -14.39
N CYS A 109 6.72 -14.20 -15.22
CA CYS A 109 6.18 -15.53 -14.94
C CYS A 109 4.68 -15.51 -14.63
N VAL A 110 3.94 -14.72 -15.42
CA VAL A 110 2.48 -14.63 -15.42
C VAL A 110 1.93 -15.47 -16.56
N ASP A 111 0.90 -16.28 -16.28
CA ASP A 111 0.27 -17.11 -17.31
C ASP A 111 -0.36 -16.22 -18.38
N VAL A 112 0.11 -16.38 -19.61
CA VAL A 112 -0.59 -15.88 -20.80
C VAL A 112 -1.82 -16.77 -20.95
N ASP A 113 -3.00 -16.18 -21.14
CA ASP A 113 -4.19 -16.95 -21.48
C ASP A 113 -3.89 -17.71 -22.79
N LEU A 114 -3.53 -18.99 -22.67
CA LEU A 114 -3.45 -19.89 -23.81
C LEU A 114 -4.88 -20.10 -24.26
N GLY A 115 -5.34 -19.21 -25.15
CA GLY A 115 -6.50 -19.47 -25.97
C GLY A 115 -6.34 -20.86 -26.58
N THR A 116 -7.37 -21.68 -26.41
CA THR A 116 -7.71 -22.77 -27.31
C THR A 116 -7.51 -22.28 -28.75
N ASP A 117 -6.42 -22.69 -29.39
CA ASP A 117 -6.22 -22.84 -30.85
C ASP A 117 -4.74 -22.62 -31.19
N THR A 118 -3.95 -23.69 -31.14
CA THR A 118 -2.97 -23.98 -32.18
C THR A 118 -2.86 -25.48 -32.36
N ASP A 119 -3.28 -25.92 -33.54
CA ASP A 119 -3.06 -27.22 -34.13
C ASP A 119 -1.59 -27.65 -33.99
N GLU A 120 -1.31 -28.62 -33.12
CA GLU A 120 -0.20 -29.55 -33.35
C GLU A 120 -0.78 -30.82 -33.98
N THR A 121 -0.38 -31.03 -35.22
CA THR A 121 -0.66 -32.20 -36.03
C THR A 121 -0.05 -33.44 -35.40
N ASP A 122 -0.86 -34.22 -34.68
CA ASP A 122 -0.60 -35.63 -34.43
C ASP A 122 -1.57 -36.48 -35.26
N GLU A 123 -1.07 -36.95 -36.41
CA GLU A 123 -1.59 -38.15 -37.05
C GLU A 123 -1.28 -39.34 -36.13
N ASP A 124 -2.26 -39.81 -35.35
CA ASP A 124 -2.67 -41.23 -35.30
C ASP A 124 -3.62 -41.52 -34.13
N GLY A 125 -4.76 -42.14 -34.45
CA GLY A 125 -5.33 -43.19 -33.58
C GLY A 125 -6.36 -42.80 -32.52
N ASP A 126 -7.55 -42.42 -32.96
CA ASP A 126 -8.86 -42.88 -32.44
C ASP A 126 -8.93 -43.35 -30.96
N SER A 127 -9.25 -42.43 -30.05
CA SER A 127 -10.16 -42.74 -28.95
C SER A 127 -10.85 -41.46 -28.46
N GLN A 128 -12.13 -41.33 -28.83
CA GLN A 128 -13.06 -40.43 -28.18
C GLN A 128 -13.10 -40.71 -26.67
N GLU A 129 -12.71 -39.75 -25.84
CA GLU A 129 -13.33 -39.60 -24.52
C GLU A 129 -13.83 -38.17 -24.31
N SER A 130 -15.15 -38.11 -24.20
CA SER A 130 -15.95 -36.95 -23.86
C SER A 130 -15.65 -36.48 -22.44
N ASN A 131 -15.22 -35.21 -22.28
CA ASN A 131 -15.19 -34.58 -20.97
C ASN A 131 -16.61 -34.13 -20.58
N SER A 132 -17.49 -35.10 -20.30
CA SER A 132 -18.76 -34.87 -19.63
C SER A 132 -18.48 -34.74 -18.13
N LYS A 133 -18.79 -33.58 -17.53
CA LYS A 133 -18.81 -33.38 -16.07
C LYS A 133 -19.43 -34.62 -15.40
N LEU A 134 -18.62 -35.35 -14.64
CA LEU A 134 -19.06 -36.54 -13.90
C LEU A 134 -20.14 -36.12 -12.89
N ASN A 135 -21.24 -36.86 -12.86
CA ASN A 135 -22.31 -36.67 -11.88
C ASN A 135 -21.75 -37.04 -10.47
N VAL A 136 -22.11 -36.30 -9.43
CA VAL A 136 -21.74 -36.56 -8.02
C VAL A 136 -21.94 -38.04 -7.64
N MET A 137 -23.00 -38.66 -8.16
CA MET A 137 -23.31 -40.08 -7.93
C MET A 137 -22.29 -41.04 -8.54
N ASP A 138 -21.58 -40.63 -9.59
CA ASP A 138 -20.54 -41.42 -10.25
C ASP A 138 -19.18 -41.23 -9.56
N VAL A 139 -18.89 -40.04 -9.01
CA VAL A 139 -17.72 -39.80 -8.14
C VAL A 139 -17.82 -40.61 -6.86
N VAL A 140 -18.97 -40.59 -6.17
CA VAL A 140 -19.20 -41.41 -4.98
C VAL A 140 -19.07 -42.91 -5.30
N LYS A 141 -19.55 -43.37 -6.47
CA LYS A 141 -19.39 -44.78 -6.88
C LYS A 141 -17.94 -45.14 -7.23
N ASN A 142 -17.20 -44.23 -7.84
CA ASN A 142 -15.79 -44.44 -8.17
C ASN A 142 -14.96 -44.51 -6.89
N GLU A 143 -15.15 -43.59 -5.95
CA GLU A 143 -14.51 -43.61 -4.63
C GLU A 143 -14.83 -44.92 -3.86
N ILE A 144 -16.07 -45.43 -3.94
CA ILE A 144 -16.45 -46.74 -3.37
C ILE A 144 -15.73 -47.90 -4.09
N ARG A 145 -15.57 -47.84 -5.41
CA ARG A 145 -14.87 -48.88 -6.18
C ARG A 145 -13.39 -48.91 -5.80
N ASP A 146 -12.76 -47.76 -5.73
CA ASP A 146 -11.33 -47.62 -5.45
C ASP A 146 -11.00 -48.06 -4.02
N ALA A 147 -11.87 -47.74 -3.04
CA ALA A 147 -11.73 -48.23 -1.67
C ALA A 147 -11.82 -49.78 -1.58
N ARG A 148 -12.68 -50.40 -2.39
CA ARG A 148 -12.83 -51.88 -2.45
C ARG A 148 -11.65 -52.55 -3.16
N GLU A 149 -11.09 -51.94 -4.20
CA GLU A 149 -9.91 -52.46 -4.91
C GLU A 149 -8.65 -52.43 -4.04
N LYS A 150 -8.54 -51.46 -3.11
CA LYS A 150 -7.45 -51.36 -2.12
C LYS A 150 -7.61 -52.26 -0.89
N GLY A 151 -8.67 -53.07 -0.80
CA GLY A 151 -8.88 -54.03 0.28
C GLY A 151 -9.44 -53.45 1.58
N ASN A 152 -9.93 -52.20 1.57
CA ASN A 152 -10.60 -51.58 2.72
C ASN A 152 -12.10 -51.87 2.65
N GLU A 153 -12.63 -52.68 3.58
CA GLU A 153 -14.08 -52.97 3.67
C GLU A 153 -14.90 -51.78 4.19
N VAL A 154 -14.25 -50.76 4.78
CA VAL A 154 -14.89 -49.59 5.42
C VAL A 154 -14.27 -48.29 4.89
N ILE A 155 -15.11 -47.37 4.39
CA ILE A 155 -14.69 -46.04 3.94
C ILE A 155 -14.55 -45.11 5.14
N ARG A 156 -13.35 -44.57 5.35
CA ARG A 156 -13.02 -43.68 6.48
C ARG A 156 -12.60 -42.27 6.06
N TRP A 157 -12.39 -42.04 4.76
CA TRP A 157 -12.05 -40.74 4.18
C TRP A 157 -12.85 -40.56 2.91
N LEU A 158 -13.49 -39.41 2.72
CA LEU A 158 -14.29 -39.10 1.55
C LEU A 158 -14.02 -37.68 1.07
N GLU A 159 -13.67 -37.52 -0.20
CA GLU A 159 -13.41 -36.24 -0.86
C GLU A 159 -14.47 -36.00 -1.92
N LEU A 160 -15.28 -34.97 -1.74
CA LEU A 160 -16.31 -34.52 -2.67
C LEU A 160 -16.04 -33.04 -2.97
N GLU A 161 -14.99 -32.76 -3.72
CA GLU A 161 -14.51 -31.39 -3.95
C GLU A 161 -14.89 -30.90 -5.35
N GLU A 162 -15.32 -29.64 -5.46
CA GLU A 162 -15.62 -28.95 -6.73
C GLU A 162 -16.64 -29.67 -7.65
N LEU A 163 -17.63 -30.34 -7.07
CA LEU A 163 -18.60 -31.17 -7.80
C LEU A 163 -19.93 -30.47 -8.12
N ASP A 164 -20.01 -29.14 -7.96
CA ASP A 164 -21.27 -28.38 -8.03
C ASP A 164 -22.34 -28.92 -7.03
N PHE A 165 -21.91 -29.50 -5.90
CA PHE A 165 -22.76 -30.19 -4.92
C PHE A 165 -23.62 -29.22 -4.10
N ASP A 166 -24.94 -29.40 -4.08
CA ASP A 166 -25.91 -28.53 -3.39
C ASP A 166 -26.54 -29.18 -2.14
N ASP A 167 -27.34 -28.40 -1.39
CA ASP A 167 -27.97 -28.85 -0.14
C ASP A 167 -28.93 -30.04 -0.33
N ASP A 168 -29.66 -30.09 -1.44
CA ASP A 168 -30.58 -31.17 -1.78
C ASP A 168 -29.82 -32.48 -2.06
N MET A 169 -28.67 -32.39 -2.74
CA MET A 169 -27.79 -33.53 -2.97
C MET A 169 -27.19 -34.06 -1.67
N LEU A 170 -26.78 -33.18 -0.74
CA LEU A 170 -26.27 -33.56 0.58
C LEU A 170 -27.30 -34.38 1.38
N LEU A 171 -28.55 -33.94 1.40
CA LEU A 171 -29.67 -34.66 2.03
C LEU A 171 -29.93 -36.02 1.36
N SER A 172 -29.88 -36.08 0.03
CA SER A 172 -30.19 -37.29 -0.74
C SER A 172 -29.15 -38.41 -0.58
N LEU A 173 -27.88 -38.05 -0.36
CA LEU A 173 -26.80 -39.01 -0.25
C LEU A 173 -26.80 -39.76 1.08
N ASP A 174 -27.34 -39.18 2.15
CA ASP A 174 -27.43 -39.77 3.49
C ASP A 174 -26.08 -40.41 3.92
N LEU A 175 -25.02 -39.61 3.78
CA LEU A 175 -23.63 -40.05 3.97
C LEU A 175 -23.39 -40.54 5.40
N SER A 176 -24.03 -39.93 6.39
CA SER A 176 -23.89 -40.28 7.81
C SER A 176 -24.42 -41.67 8.14
N SER A 177 -25.53 -42.09 7.52
CA SER A 177 -26.09 -43.44 7.69
C SER A 177 -25.31 -44.49 6.92
N LYS A 178 -24.78 -44.14 5.74
CA LYS A 178 -24.01 -45.06 4.88
C LYS A 178 -22.57 -45.27 5.35
N TYR A 179 -21.95 -44.25 5.93
CA TYR A 179 -20.55 -44.24 6.36
C TYR A 179 -20.41 -43.76 7.82
N PRO A 180 -20.92 -44.52 8.80
CA PRO A 180 -20.89 -44.12 10.22
C PRO A 180 -19.47 -44.08 10.82
N GLU A 181 -18.51 -44.75 10.19
CA GLU A 181 -17.08 -44.77 10.57
C GLU A 181 -16.24 -43.72 9.83
N LEU A 182 -16.87 -42.74 9.15
CA LEU A 182 -16.13 -41.70 8.45
C LEU A 182 -15.34 -40.83 9.44
N VAL A 183 -14.04 -40.70 9.18
CA VAL A 183 -13.07 -39.96 10.01
C VAL A 183 -12.72 -38.62 9.37
N ALA A 184 -12.70 -38.54 8.04
CA ALA A 184 -12.41 -37.31 7.30
C ALA A 184 -13.41 -37.11 6.16
N LEU A 185 -13.94 -35.89 6.03
CA LEU A 185 -14.88 -35.51 4.98
C LEU A 185 -14.48 -34.16 4.39
N SER A 186 -14.21 -34.14 3.08
CA SER A 186 -14.02 -32.89 2.34
C SER A 186 -15.21 -32.61 1.43
N LEU A 187 -15.79 -31.42 1.58
CA LEU A 187 -16.86 -30.85 0.75
C LEU A 187 -16.39 -29.50 0.16
N LEU A 188 -15.09 -29.33 -0.05
CA LEU A 188 -14.48 -28.07 -0.48
C LEU A 188 -14.99 -27.63 -1.87
N GLY A 189 -15.27 -26.34 -2.04
CA GLY A 189 -15.55 -25.75 -3.37
C GLY A 189 -16.92 -26.12 -3.97
N ASN A 190 -17.93 -26.37 -3.16
CA ASN A 190 -19.28 -26.76 -3.61
C ASN A 190 -20.31 -25.62 -3.47
N LYS A 191 -21.59 -25.92 -3.70
CA LYS A 191 -22.72 -24.98 -3.71
C LYS A 191 -23.65 -25.17 -2.50
N LEU A 192 -23.08 -25.49 -1.34
CA LEU A 192 -23.86 -25.55 -0.10
C LEU A 192 -24.20 -24.13 0.34
N GLU A 193 -25.49 -23.84 0.55
CA GLU A 193 -26.00 -22.51 0.93
C GLU A 193 -26.74 -22.54 2.27
N ASN A 194 -27.45 -23.62 2.59
CA ASN A 194 -28.35 -23.68 3.74
C ASN A 194 -27.65 -24.13 5.04
N VAL A 195 -27.40 -23.17 5.93
CA VAL A 195 -26.73 -23.40 7.23
C VAL A 195 -27.40 -24.48 8.07
N GLU A 196 -28.72 -24.45 8.23
CA GLU A 196 -29.44 -25.43 9.07
C GLU A 196 -29.31 -26.85 8.51
N THR A 197 -29.37 -27.00 7.19
CA THR A 197 -29.28 -28.29 6.50
C THR A 197 -27.89 -28.88 6.65
N VAL A 198 -26.84 -28.08 6.40
CA VAL A 198 -25.45 -28.51 6.54
C VAL A 198 -25.16 -28.92 7.98
N VAL A 199 -25.55 -28.11 8.98
CA VAL A 199 -25.33 -28.44 10.40
C VAL A 199 -26.07 -29.74 10.77
N GLN A 200 -27.33 -29.90 10.35
CA GLN A 200 -28.10 -31.11 10.65
C GLN A 200 -27.49 -32.39 10.06
N GLU A 201 -26.92 -32.34 8.86
CA GLU A 201 -26.29 -33.52 8.26
C GLU A 201 -24.90 -33.80 8.84
N ILE A 202 -24.09 -32.77 9.06
CA ILE A 202 -22.74 -32.91 9.61
C ILE A 202 -22.76 -33.42 11.05
N THR A 203 -23.68 -32.94 11.89
CA THR A 203 -23.78 -33.35 13.31
C THR A 203 -24.20 -34.80 13.51
N LYS A 204 -24.69 -35.48 12.46
CA LYS A 204 -24.97 -36.93 12.50
C LYS A 204 -23.69 -37.78 12.52
N PHE A 205 -22.56 -37.26 12.07
CA PHE A 205 -21.30 -38.00 12.04
C PHE A 205 -20.62 -38.02 13.43
N LYS A 206 -20.62 -39.18 14.08
CA LYS A 206 -20.07 -39.34 15.44
C LYS A 206 -18.58 -39.67 15.50
N SER A 207 -17.98 -39.98 14.35
CA SER A 207 -16.58 -40.45 14.24
C SER A 207 -15.67 -39.44 13.55
N LEU A 208 -16.22 -38.31 13.11
CA LEU A 208 -15.52 -37.34 12.28
C LEU A 208 -14.43 -36.61 13.09
N LYS A 209 -13.22 -36.61 12.54
CA LYS A 209 -12.03 -35.92 13.05
C LYS A 209 -11.59 -34.76 12.16
N ALA A 210 -11.90 -34.79 10.87
CA ALA A 210 -11.66 -33.68 9.95
C ALA A 210 -12.85 -33.38 9.06
N LEU A 211 -13.12 -32.09 8.87
CA LEU A 211 -14.16 -31.58 7.99
C LEU A 211 -13.64 -30.38 7.22
N TRP A 212 -13.77 -30.38 5.89
CA TRP A 212 -13.47 -29.22 5.04
C TRP A 212 -14.73 -28.73 4.32
N LEU A 213 -15.11 -27.48 4.57
CA LEU A 213 -16.22 -26.76 3.96
C LEU A 213 -15.77 -25.50 3.20
N ASN A 214 -14.45 -25.23 3.13
CA ASN A 214 -13.91 -24.04 2.48
C ASN A 214 -14.51 -23.82 1.08
N ASN A 215 -14.66 -22.56 0.68
CA ASN A 215 -15.17 -22.16 -0.64
C ASN A 215 -16.61 -22.65 -0.93
N ASN A 216 -17.47 -22.70 0.08
CA ASN A 216 -18.91 -22.90 -0.08
C ASN A 216 -19.68 -21.61 0.30
N PRO A 217 -20.76 -21.24 -0.40
CA PRO A 217 -21.60 -20.07 -0.08
C PRO A 217 -22.11 -20.04 1.37
N VAL A 218 -22.31 -21.21 2.00
CA VAL A 218 -22.76 -21.34 3.39
C VAL A 218 -21.81 -20.65 4.38
N LEU A 219 -20.52 -20.53 4.05
CA LEU A 219 -19.54 -19.83 4.89
C LEU A 219 -19.53 -18.31 4.69
N GLU A 220 -20.09 -17.79 3.60
CA GLU A 220 -20.23 -16.35 3.36
C GLU A 220 -21.50 -15.77 4.03
N ASN A 221 -22.53 -16.60 4.17
CA ASN A 221 -23.83 -16.23 4.72
C ASN A 221 -24.02 -16.60 6.21
N CYS A 222 -23.02 -17.21 6.86
CA CYS A 222 -23.13 -17.62 8.26
C CYS A 222 -22.66 -16.53 9.23
N ASP A 223 -23.47 -16.26 10.27
CA ASP A 223 -22.97 -15.62 11.49
C ASP A 223 -22.02 -16.59 12.25
N ASP A 224 -21.24 -16.11 13.22
CA ASP A 224 -20.29 -16.89 14.06
C ASP A 224 -20.90 -18.13 14.77
N HIS A 225 -22.22 -18.34 14.64
CA HIS A 225 -22.99 -19.41 15.26
C HIS A 225 -22.80 -20.79 14.59
N MET A 226 -22.60 -20.88 13.26
CA MET A 226 -22.51 -22.17 12.58
C MET A 226 -21.27 -22.99 13.00
N PRO A 227 -20.04 -22.44 12.97
CA PRO A 227 -18.86 -23.17 13.44
C PRO A 227 -19.00 -23.59 14.91
N TYR A 228 -19.59 -22.74 15.75
CA TYR A 228 -19.86 -23.04 17.15
C TYR A 228 -20.75 -24.27 17.31
N MET A 229 -21.87 -24.34 16.59
CA MET A 229 -22.81 -25.46 16.63
C MET A 229 -22.17 -26.78 16.18
N ILE A 230 -21.39 -26.75 15.10
CA ILE A 230 -20.69 -27.96 14.61
C ILE A 230 -19.65 -28.42 15.63
N LEU A 231 -18.87 -27.51 16.22
CA LEU A 231 -17.82 -27.84 17.19
C LEU A 231 -18.38 -28.33 18.53
N GLU A 232 -19.56 -27.85 18.96
CA GLU A 232 -20.22 -28.30 20.18
C GLU A 232 -20.75 -29.74 20.05
N GLU A 233 -21.38 -30.07 18.92
CA GLU A 233 -21.99 -31.39 18.68
C GLU A 233 -20.96 -32.42 18.18
N CYS A 234 -20.03 -32.04 17.30
CA CYS A 234 -18.95 -32.90 16.78
C CYS A 234 -17.72 -32.85 17.70
N THR A 235 -17.86 -33.30 18.94
CA THR A 235 -16.81 -33.23 19.99
C THR A 235 -15.48 -33.94 19.67
N ARG A 236 -15.44 -34.82 18.65
CA ARG A 236 -14.23 -35.53 18.20
C ARG A 236 -13.50 -34.85 17.04
N LEU A 237 -14.05 -33.75 16.53
CA LEU A 237 -13.49 -33.01 15.42
C LEU A 237 -12.18 -32.35 15.87
N GLU A 238 -11.07 -32.73 15.24
CA GLU A 238 -9.73 -32.21 15.52
C GLU A 238 -9.33 -31.12 14.51
N ILE A 239 -9.81 -31.22 13.26
CA ILE A 239 -9.61 -30.25 12.17
C ILE A 239 -10.97 -29.80 11.63
N TYR A 240 -11.16 -28.48 11.56
CA TYR A 240 -12.29 -27.85 10.88
C TYR A 240 -11.76 -26.83 9.89
N ASN A 241 -12.04 -27.03 8.61
CA ASN A 241 -11.45 -26.29 7.49
C ASN A 241 -9.91 -26.34 7.58
N SER A 242 -9.28 -25.18 7.57
CA SER A 242 -7.82 -25.05 7.67
C SER A 242 -7.33 -24.92 9.12
N CYS A 243 -8.23 -25.04 10.11
CA CYS A 243 -7.97 -24.72 11.52
C CYS A 243 -8.00 -25.95 12.42
N PHE A 244 -7.18 -25.93 13.48
CA PHE A 244 -7.28 -26.88 14.58
C PHE A 244 -8.39 -26.46 15.53
N THR A 245 -9.18 -27.42 15.99
CA THR A 245 -10.19 -27.18 17.02
C THR A 245 -9.55 -27.17 18.41
N SER A 246 -10.28 -26.79 19.45
CA SER A 246 -9.80 -26.92 20.85
C SER A 246 -9.54 -28.37 21.28
N ASN A 247 -10.07 -29.35 20.52
CA ASN A 247 -9.96 -30.78 20.79
C ASN A 247 -8.90 -31.46 19.92
N PHE A 248 -8.08 -30.73 19.16
CA PHE A 248 -7.05 -31.31 18.31
C PHE A 248 -6.15 -32.28 19.11
N GLY A 249 -5.77 -33.39 18.50
CA GLY A 249 -5.07 -34.45 19.20
C GLY A 249 -4.09 -35.16 18.27
N GLU A 250 -3.91 -36.45 18.52
CA GLU A 250 -2.94 -37.28 17.80
C GLU A 250 -3.20 -37.33 16.30
N TRP A 251 -4.47 -37.30 15.90
CA TRP A 251 -4.83 -37.45 14.49
C TRP A 251 -4.54 -36.18 13.71
N ALA A 252 -4.86 -35.00 14.24
CA ALA A 252 -4.51 -33.73 13.61
C ALA A 252 -2.99 -33.54 13.49
N LEU A 253 -2.24 -33.91 14.53
CA LEU A 253 -0.78 -33.85 14.50
C LEU A 253 -0.20 -34.88 13.52
N GLY A 254 -0.74 -36.10 13.49
CA GLY A 254 -0.33 -37.14 12.55
C GLY A 254 -0.65 -36.79 11.10
N PHE A 255 -1.78 -36.13 10.83
CA PHE A 255 -2.12 -35.60 9.51
C PHE A 255 -1.09 -34.57 9.05
N CYS A 256 -0.75 -33.59 9.89
CA CYS A 256 0.29 -32.61 9.58
C CYS A 256 1.70 -33.21 9.47
N ALA A 257 1.96 -34.35 10.13
CA ALA A 257 3.22 -35.08 10.03
C ALA A 257 3.27 -36.07 8.84
N GLY A 258 2.20 -36.19 8.05
CA GLY A 258 2.11 -37.14 6.93
C GLY A 258 1.94 -38.60 7.33
N LEU A 259 1.49 -38.88 8.57
CA LEU A 259 1.18 -40.24 9.04
C LEU A 259 -0.23 -40.70 8.62
N TYR A 260 -1.16 -39.75 8.51
CA TYR A 260 -2.54 -39.99 8.12
C TYR A 260 -2.84 -39.26 6.81
N ASP A 261 -3.35 -40.00 5.83
CA ASP A 261 -3.79 -39.51 4.53
C ASP A 261 -5.00 -40.35 4.05
N LYS A 262 -5.46 -40.12 2.81
CA LYS A 262 -6.58 -40.87 2.22
C LYS A 262 -6.33 -42.38 2.14
N ASP A 263 -5.08 -42.78 1.90
CA ASP A 263 -4.69 -44.19 1.80
C ASP A 263 -4.54 -44.83 3.18
N ASN A 264 -4.23 -44.03 4.20
CA ASN A 264 -4.08 -44.44 5.59
C ASN A 264 -4.86 -43.56 6.59
N PRO A 265 -6.21 -43.57 6.55
CA PRO A 265 -7.02 -42.61 7.30
C PRO A 265 -7.07 -42.86 8.80
N SER A 266 -6.76 -44.09 9.25
CA SER A 266 -6.75 -44.50 10.66
C SER A 266 -6.06 -45.87 10.82
N PHE A 267 -4.74 -45.94 10.70
CA PHE A 267 -4.00 -47.16 11.05
C PHE A 267 -4.14 -47.42 12.55
N ILE A 268 -4.85 -48.48 12.94
CA ILE A 268 -4.92 -48.93 14.33
C ILE A 268 -4.09 -50.20 14.44
N CYS A 269 -2.82 -50.07 14.81
CA CYS A 269 -2.11 -51.16 15.45
C CYS A 269 -2.21 -50.92 16.95
N GLU A 270 -2.92 -51.79 17.69
CA GLU A 270 -3.34 -51.58 19.09
C GLU A 270 -2.17 -51.45 20.13
N ASN A 271 -0.92 -51.26 19.71
CA ASN A 271 0.24 -51.15 20.62
C ASN A 271 1.37 -50.20 20.16
N GLU A 272 1.13 -49.25 19.26
CA GLU A 272 2.15 -48.24 18.92
C GLU A 272 1.64 -46.81 19.17
N HIS A 273 2.53 -45.95 19.66
CA HIS A 273 2.33 -44.50 19.76
C HIS A 273 2.81 -43.89 18.43
N PRO A 274 1.93 -43.60 17.46
CA PRO A 274 2.35 -43.33 16.08
C PRO A 274 3.12 -42.01 15.93
N LEU A 275 2.94 -41.07 16.87
CA LEU A 275 3.71 -39.83 16.88
C LEU A 275 5.18 -40.02 17.31
N GLN A 276 5.56 -41.16 17.88
CA GLN A 276 6.93 -41.35 18.38
C GLN A 276 7.99 -41.31 17.29
N SER A 277 7.64 -41.67 16.05
CA SER A 277 8.54 -41.62 14.89
C SER A 277 8.59 -40.27 14.20
N VAL A 278 7.78 -39.29 14.61
CA VAL A 278 7.71 -37.97 13.95
C VAL A 278 8.96 -37.17 14.28
N THR A 279 9.68 -36.77 13.24
CA THR A 279 10.88 -35.93 13.32
C THR A 279 10.61 -34.49 12.87
N THR A 280 9.65 -34.31 11.96
CA THR A 280 9.30 -33.02 11.36
C THR A 280 7.82 -32.78 11.54
N LEU A 281 7.43 -31.63 12.07
CA LEU A 281 6.04 -31.27 12.26
C LEU A 281 5.80 -29.82 11.84
N ASP A 282 4.96 -29.64 10.83
CA ASP A 282 4.48 -28.32 10.40
C ASP A 282 3.02 -28.12 10.82
N ILE A 283 2.80 -27.26 11.81
CA ILE A 283 1.48 -26.84 12.28
C ILE A 283 1.26 -25.35 12.06
N SER A 284 1.93 -24.76 11.08
CA SER A 284 1.79 -23.34 10.76
C SER A 284 0.40 -23.00 10.20
N ASN A 285 -0.08 -21.79 10.49
CA ASN A 285 -1.36 -21.25 10.02
C ASN A 285 -2.56 -22.18 10.30
N ARG A 286 -2.60 -22.79 11.50
CA ARG A 286 -3.68 -23.69 11.94
C ARG A 286 -4.61 -23.04 12.96
N CYS A 287 -4.52 -21.72 13.16
CA CYS A 287 -5.29 -20.97 14.17
C CYS A 287 -5.21 -21.58 15.58
N ILE A 288 -4.04 -22.09 15.96
CA ILE A 288 -3.84 -22.72 17.27
C ILE A 288 -3.75 -21.61 18.33
N HIS A 289 -4.67 -21.62 19.29
CA HIS A 289 -4.67 -20.70 20.43
C HIS A 289 -3.90 -21.23 21.64
N SER A 290 -3.80 -22.56 21.77
CA SER A 290 -3.04 -23.24 22.83
C SER A 290 -2.29 -24.43 22.25
N LEU A 291 -0.96 -24.39 22.28
CA LEU A 291 -0.08 -25.49 21.88
C LEU A 291 0.04 -26.55 22.98
N ILE A 292 -0.17 -26.16 24.25
CA ILE A 292 -0.10 -27.07 25.39
C ILE A 292 -1.33 -27.98 25.38
N ASN A 293 -1.15 -29.16 24.79
CA ASN A 293 -2.15 -30.21 24.66
C ASN A 293 -1.55 -31.54 25.13
N LYS A 294 -2.39 -32.50 25.53
CA LYS A 294 -1.95 -33.87 25.86
C LYS A 294 -1.19 -34.53 24.70
N ALA A 295 -1.63 -34.31 23.46
CA ALA A 295 -1.04 -34.94 22.27
C ALA A 295 0.29 -34.29 21.85
N PHE A 296 0.44 -32.97 22.04
CA PHE A 296 1.68 -32.26 21.74
C PHE A 296 2.56 -32.18 23.00
N SER A 297 3.32 -33.24 23.26
CA SER A 297 4.23 -33.30 24.40
C SER A 297 5.54 -34.02 24.06
N PRO A 298 6.64 -33.75 24.79
CA PRO A 298 7.90 -34.47 24.61
C PRO A 298 7.81 -35.98 24.85
N VAL A 299 6.75 -36.45 25.52
CA VAL A 299 6.52 -37.87 25.81
C VAL A 299 5.88 -38.56 24.59
N GLU A 300 4.94 -37.90 23.93
CA GLU A 300 4.26 -38.45 22.75
C GLU A 300 5.08 -38.28 21.45
N ILE A 301 5.89 -37.21 21.36
CA ILE A 301 6.71 -36.87 20.17
C ILE A 301 8.21 -36.68 20.53
N PRO A 302 8.88 -37.70 21.10
CA PRO A 302 10.25 -37.57 21.61
C PRO A 302 11.30 -37.29 20.52
N CYS A 303 11.06 -37.70 19.28
CA CYS A 303 12.01 -37.60 18.17
C CYS A 303 11.91 -36.30 17.36
N LEU A 304 11.03 -35.38 17.75
CA LEU A 304 10.80 -34.12 17.04
C LEU A 304 12.09 -33.29 16.96
N SER A 305 12.60 -33.08 15.75
CA SER A 305 13.82 -32.32 15.46
C SER A 305 13.55 -31.00 14.73
N HIS A 306 12.47 -30.93 13.96
CA HIS A 306 12.01 -29.71 13.27
C HIS A 306 10.55 -29.41 13.59
N LEU A 307 10.27 -28.17 14.00
CA LEU A 307 8.93 -27.70 14.33
C LEU A 307 8.65 -26.34 13.69
N ASN A 308 7.53 -26.23 12.98
CA ASN A 308 7.02 -24.96 12.46
C ASN A 308 5.68 -24.59 13.13
N ILE A 309 5.67 -23.45 13.85
CA ILE A 309 4.50 -22.91 14.57
C ILE A 309 4.07 -21.52 14.06
N ARG A 310 4.62 -21.05 12.93
CA ARG A 310 4.33 -19.71 12.37
C ARG A 310 2.85 -19.49 12.08
N GLY A 311 2.40 -18.24 12.19
CA GLY A 311 1.02 -17.84 11.86
C GLY A 311 -0.04 -18.31 12.84
N ASN A 312 0.35 -18.87 14.00
CA ASN A 312 -0.59 -19.24 15.07
C ASN A 312 -0.63 -18.14 16.15
N PRO A 313 -1.82 -17.75 16.65
CA PRO A 313 -1.94 -16.72 17.69
C PRO A 313 -1.29 -17.11 19.02
N LEU A 314 -1.49 -18.36 19.48
CA LEU A 314 -0.95 -18.95 20.72
C LEU A 314 -1.12 -18.10 22.00
N GLU A 315 -2.10 -17.20 22.03
CA GLU A 315 -2.29 -16.25 23.13
C GLU A 315 -2.78 -16.87 24.46
N GLN A 316 -3.21 -18.13 24.46
CA GLN A 316 -3.65 -18.82 25.69
C GLN A 316 -2.48 -19.44 26.47
N ASN A 317 -1.28 -19.49 25.89
CA ASN A 317 -0.08 -19.93 26.60
C ASN A 317 0.82 -18.73 26.87
N SER A 318 1.34 -18.61 28.08
CA SER A 318 2.37 -17.61 28.36
C SER A 318 3.68 -17.98 27.66
N VAL A 319 4.48 -16.97 27.31
CA VAL A 319 5.80 -17.15 26.70
C VAL A 319 6.66 -18.14 27.52
N SER A 320 6.64 -18.02 28.85
CA SER A 320 7.37 -18.92 29.75
C SER A 320 6.91 -20.38 29.68
N GLU A 321 5.60 -20.62 29.51
CA GLU A 321 5.07 -21.98 29.42
C GLU A 321 5.43 -22.61 28.07
N LEU A 322 5.35 -21.85 26.98
CA LEU A 322 5.77 -22.30 25.66
C LEU A 322 7.27 -22.61 25.61
N LEU A 323 8.11 -21.71 26.12
CA LEU A 323 9.56 -21.94 26.20
C LEU A 323 9.89 -23.17 27.07
N HIS A 324 9.20 -23.36 28.20
CA HIS A 324 9.37 -24.54 29.04
C HIS A 324 8.97 -25.83 28.31
N LEU A 325 7.85 -25.83 27.59
CA LEU A 325 7.41 -26.96 26.77
C LEU A 325 8.43 -27.30 25.68
N LEU A 326 8.86 -26.31 24.90
CA LEU A 326 9.83 -26.49 23.81
C LEU A 326 11.19 -26.98 24.30
N LYS A 327 11.65 -26.47 25.46
CA LYS A 327 12.87 -26.94 26.12
C LYS A 327 12.80 -28.43 26.54
N GLY A 328 11.60 -28.96 26.71
CA GLY A 328 11.37 -30.36 27.02
C GLY A 328 11.64 -31.33 25.88
N PHE A 329 11.68 -30.87 24.61
CA PHE A 329 11.95 -31.72 23.45
C PHE A 329 13.46 -31.96 23.29
N PRO A 330 13.96 -33.19 23.48
CA PRO A 330 15.40 -33.46 23.52
C PRO A 330 16.08 -33.37 22.14
N CYS A 331 15.32 -33.61 21.07
CA CYS A 331 15.83 -33.66 19.70
C CYS A 331 15.59 -32.36 18.91
N LEU A 332 14.87 -31.39 19.47
CA LEU A 332 14.45 -30.18 18.76
C LEU A 332 15.67 -29.30 18.46
N GLN A 333 16.01 -29.20 17.18
CA GLN A 333 17.17 -28.46 16.68
C GLN A 333 16.76 -27.33 15.74
N SER A 334 15.63 -27.46 15.06
CA SER A 334 15.11 -26.48 14.12
C SER A 334 13.73 -26.01 14.55
N LEU A 335 13.57 -24.69 14.68
CA LEU A 335 12.31 -24.06 15.10
C LEU A 335 11.96 -22.94 14.15
N GLU A 336 10.73 -22.95 13.63
CA GLU A 336 10.15 -21.83 12.90
C GLU A 336 9.01 -21.18 13.70
N VAL A 337 9.13 -19.88 13.93
CA VAL A 337 8.24 -19.08 14.76
C VAL A 337 8.20 -17.62 14.30
N ASP A 338 7.07 -16.94 14.49
CA ASP A 338 6.95 -15.51 14.25
C ASP A 338 7.79 -14.72 15.27
N ILE A 339 8.57 -13.74 14.80
CA ILE A 339 9.36 -12.84 15.65
C ILE A 339 9.13 -11.40 15.15
N PRO A 340 8.52 -10.52 15.97
CA PRO A 340 7.95 -10.81 17.28
C PRO A 340 6.72 -11.73 17.19
N GLY A 341 6.54 -12.57 18.20
CA GLY A 341 5.46 -13.54 18.18
C GLY A 341 5.31 -14.30 19.49
N PRO A 342 4.81 -15.55 19.46
CA PRO A 342 4.37 -16.26 20.66
C PRO A 342 5.50 -16.63 21.62
N LEU A 343 6.76 -16.60 21.16
CA LEU A 343 7.94 -16.86 21.98
C LEU A 343 8.69 -15.59 22.42
N GLY A 344 8.18 -14.40 22.09
CA GLY A 344 8.78 -13.12 22.44
C GLY A 344 9.14 -12.25 21.23
N ASP A 345 9.80 -11.12 21.51
CA ASP A 345 10.07 -10.07 20.53
C ASP A 345 11.48 -10.12 19.93
N SER A 346 12.34 -11.00 20.42
CA SER A 346 13.76 -11.05 20.06
C SER A 346 14.23 -12.46 19.77
N ALA A 347 14.81 -12.65 18.58
CA ALA A 347 15.46 -13.90 18.21
C ALA A 347 16.58 -14.32 19.18
N VAL A 348 17.32 -13.34 19.70
CA VAL A 348 18.39 -13.55 20.67
C VAL A 348 17.84 -14.12 21.98
N GLU A 349 16.77 -13.53 22.52
CA GLU A 349 16.16 -13.99 23.78
C GLU A 349 15.56 -15.40 23.65
N ILE A 350 14.98 -15.71 22.49
CA ILE A 350 14.46 -17.06 22.17
C ILE A 350 15.61 -18.07 22.16
N LEU A 351 16.72 -17.77 21.48
CA LEU A 351 17.89 -18.65 21.38
C LEU A 351 18.59 -18.84 22.73
N GLU A 352 18.69 -17.79 23.56
CA GLU A 352 19.22 -17.88 24.92
C GLU A 352 18.34 -18.78 25.82
N SER A 353 17.03 -18.77 25.59
CA SER A 353 16.07 -19.60 26.33
C SER A 353 16.02 -21.06 25.85
N LEU A 354 16.34 -21.30 24.57
CA LEU A 354 16.29 -22.61 23.89
C LEU A 354 17.68 -22.98 23.31
N PRO A 355 18.67 -23.35 24.14
CA PRO A 355 20.06 -23.53 23.70
C PRO A 355 20.29 -24.74 22.77
N ASN A 356 19.31 -25.64 22.64
CA ASN A 356 19.40 -26.80 21.75
C ASN A 356 19.07 -26.46 20.29
N ILE A 357 18.50 -25.28 20.02
CA ILE A 357 18.15 -24.84 18.67
C ILE A 357 19.43 -24.44 17.92
N SER A 358 19.71 -25.16 16.84
CA SER A 358 20.79 -24.85 15.90
C SER A 358 20.31 -23.96 14.75
N LEU A 359 19.03 -24.07 14.38
CA LEU A 359 18.39 -23.32 13.30
C LEU A 359 17.09 -22.66 13.79
N LEU A 360 17.07 -21.33 13.88
CA LEU A 360 15.86 -20.57 14.17
C LEU A 360 15.40 -19.90 12.87
N ASN A 361 14.18 -20.18 12.42
CA ASN A 361 13.63 -19.69 11.15
C ASN A 361 14.60 -19.94 9.97
N GLY A 362 15.33 -21.05 9.95
CA GLY A 362 16.34 -21.35 8.93
C GLY A 362 17.69 -20.61 9.08
N ALA A 363 17.83 -19.65 9.99
CA ALA A 363 19.10 -19.00 10.29
C ALA A 363 19.91 -19.76 11.36
N ASN A 364 21.23 -19.77 11.21
CA ASN A 364 22.12 -20.44 12.17
C ASN A 364 22.17 -19.66 13.50
N ALA A 365 21.83 -20.32 14.61
CA ALA A 365 21.75 -19.72 15.93
C ALA A 365 23.06 -19.01 16.37
N SER A 366 24.22 -19.59 16.04
CA SER A 366 25.52 -18.99 16.37
C SER A 366 25.79 -17.67 15.63
N LYS A 367 25.28 -17.52 14.41
CA LYS A 367 25.38 -16.27 13.66
C LYS A 367 24.47 -15.19 14.26
N VAL A 368 23.22 -15.54 14.55
CA VAL A 368 22.22 -14.62 15.14
C VAL A 368 22.71 -14.07 16.48
N LEU A 369 23.28 -14.92 17.35
CA LEU A 369 23.85 -14.51 18.64
C LEU A 369 25.10 -13.61 18.51
N GLN A 370 25.85 -13.71 17.40
CA GLN A 370 27.03 -12.86 17.15
C GLN A 370 26.65 -11.50 16.54
N THR A 371 25.66 -11.47 15.65
CA THR A 371 25.26 -10.26 14.92
C THR A 371 24.29 -9.39 15.71
N GLY A 372 23.57 -9.94 16.69
CA GLY A 372 22.56 -9.22 17.45
C GLY A 372 21.35 -8.80 16.59
N THR A 373 21.15 -9.45 15.44
CA THR A 373 20.03 -9.14 14.53
C THR A 373 18.71 -9.63 15.13
N HIS A 374 17.78 -8.69 15.36
CA HIS A 374 16.52 -8.92 16.06
C HIS A 374 15.41 -9.52 15.20
N VAL A 375 15.55 -9.45 13.87
CA VAL A 375 14.60 -10.04 12.92
C VAL A 375 15.40 -11.06 12.13
N VAL A 376 15.04 -12.32 12.29
CA VAL A 376 15.78 -13.43 11.71
C VAL A 376 15.75 -13.28 10.19
N ASP A 377 16.95 -13.22 9.59
CA ASP A 377 17.28 -13.38 8.16
C ASP A 377 16.87 -14.77 7.63
N SER A 378 15.68 -15.22 8.01
CA SER A 378 15.02 -16.36 7.43
C SER A 378 14.70 -16.01 6.00
N ILE A 379 14.98 -16.93 5.09
CA ILE A 379 14.57 -16.92 3.68
C ILE A 379 13.08 -16.57 3.67
N LEU A 380 12.76 -15.27 3.60
CA LEU A 380 11.38 -14.85 3.56
C LEU A 380 10.86 -15.41 2.25
N GLN A 381 9.70 -16.07 2.32
CA GLN A 381 9.13 -16.62 1.11
C GLN A 381 8.82 -15.44 0.17
N PRO A 382 9.36 -15.45 -1.06
CA PRO A 382 9.11 -14.38 -2.00
C PRO A 382 7.62 -14.33 -2.31
N CYS A 383 7.06 -13.12 -2.36
CA CYS A 383 5.75 -12.91 -2.94
C CYS A 383 5.83 -13.30 -4.42
N LEU A 384 4.89 -14.14 -4.84
CA LEU A 384 4.69 -14.48 -6.24
C LEU A 384 3.50 -13.69 -6.78
N PRO A 385 3.49 -13.31 -8.07
CA PRO A 385 2.30 -12.69 -8.63
C PRO A 385 1.11 -13.65 -8.50
N GLY A 386 0.00 -13.14 -7.99
CA GLY A 386 -1.27 -13.87 -7.89
C GLY A 386 -2.31 -13.22 -8.77
N TRP A 387 -3.11 -14.04 -9.45
CA TRP A 387 -4.21 -13.59 -10.31
C TRP A 387 -5.34 -14.63 -10.28
N ALA A 388 -6.55 -14.17 -10.60
CA ALA A 388 -7.68 -15.03 -10.90
C ALA A 388 -7.65 -15.41 -12.40
N ALA A 389 -8.18 -16.59 -12.76
CA ALA A 389 -8.18 -17.07 -14.15
C ALA A 389 -8.98 -16.14 -15.10
N GLU A 390 -9.96 -15.42 -14.55
CA GLU A 390 -10.79 -14.44 -15.26
C GLU A 390 -10.18 -13.02 -15.34
N GLU A 391 -9.07 -12.73 -14.65
CA GLU A 391 -8.46 -11.39 -14.66
C GLU A 391 -7.77 -11.13 -16.02
N PRO A 392 -7.97 -9.98 -16.69
CA PRO A 392 -7.31 -9.66 -17.96
C PRO A 392 -5.79 -9.67 -17.86
N LEU A 393 -5.08 -10.12 -18.90
CA LEU A 393 -3.62 -10.19 -18.94
C LEU A 393 -2.93 -8.88 -18.51
N VAL A 394 -3.44 -7.73 -18.96
CA VAL A 394 -2.91 -6.41 -18.59
C VAL A 394 -2.98 -6.17 -17.08
N ASP A 395 -4.09 -6.52 -16.44
CA ASP A 395 -4.27 -6.37 -15.00
C ASP A 395 -3.32 -7.31 -14.23
N ARG A 396 -3.15 -8.56 -14.72
CA ARG A 396 -2.17 -9.50 -14.15
C ARG A 396 -0.75 -8.95 -14.21
N VAL A 397 -0.33 -8.38 -15.34
CA VAL A 397 0.99 -7.75 -15.52
C VAL A 397 1.17 -6.53 -14.61
N ILE A 398 0.18 -5.64 -14.54
CA ILE A 398 0.21 -4.46 -13.65
C ILE A 398 0.31 -4.87 -12.17
N ASN A 399 -0.36 -5.95 -11.77
CA ASN A 399 -0.25 -6.45 -10.41
C ASN A 399 1.13 -7.08 -10.13
N ALA A 400 1.68 -7.81 -11.10
CA ALA A 400 2.97 -8.48 -11.00
C ALA A 400 4.17 -7.52 -11.04
N MET A 401 4.08 -6.41 -11.79
CA MET A 401 5.24 -5.56 -12.11
C MET A 401 5.96 -5.02 -10.87
N TRP A 402 5.25 -4.80 -9.76
CA TRP A 402 5.81 -4.24 -8.52
C TRP A 402 6.92 -5.11 -7.89
N LEU A 403 6.97 -6.41 -8.26
CA LEU A 403 8.01 -7.35 -7.84
C LEU A 403 9.30 -7.26 -8.69
N TYR A 404 9.23 -6.59 -9.83
CA TYR A 404 10.28 -6.58 -10.86
C TYR A 404 10.79 -5.17 -11.20
N ILE A 405 9.92 -4.17 -11.16
CA ILE A 405 10.26 -2.81 -11.60
C ILE A 405 11.31 -2.16 -10.70
N MET A 406 12.03 -1.21 -11.27
CA MET A 406 12.90 -0.26 -10.60
C MET A 406 12.53 1.16 -11.02
N THR A 407 13.11 2.16 -10.39
CA THR A 407 12.84 3.56 -10.72
C THR A 407 14.10 4.42 -10.69
N TYR A 408 14.08 5.48 -11.49
CA TYR A 408 14.99 6.62 -11.37
C TYR A 408 14.22 7.92 -11.60
N ARG A 409 14.81 9.04 -11.18
CA ARG A 409 14.35 10.37 -11.54
C ARG A 409 15.39 11.04 -12.43
N LEU A 410 14.91 11.65 -13.50
CA LEU A 410 15.67 12.65 -14.23
C LEU A 410 15.56 13.95 -13.42
N ALA A 411 16.60 14.77 -13.46
CA ALA A 411 16.64 16.09 -12.84
C ALA A 411 16.97 17.12 -13.93
N GLU A 412 15.98 17.85 -14.43
CA GLU A 412 16.16 19.02 -15.29
C GLU A 412 16.31 20.29 -14.43
N GLU A 413 17.28 21.15 -14.72
CA GLU A 413 17.52 22.41 -13.98
C GLU A 413 16.29 23.35 -13.95
N GLU A 414 15.35 23.21 -14.90
CA GLU A 414 14.21 24.11 -15.07
C GLU A 414 12.85 23.55 -14.59
N LYS A 415 12.74 22.26 -14.25
CA LYS A 415 11.47 21.63 -13.83
C LYS A 415 11.58 20.91 -12.49
N LEU A 416 11.05 21.54 -11.45
CA LEU A 416 10.87 20.94 -10.12
C LEU A 416 9.79 19.83 -10.08
N ASP A 417 8.97 19.71 -11.13
CA ASP A 417 7.79 18.84 -11.23
C ASP A 417 8.05 17.52 -12.02
N GLU A 418 9.25 16.95 -11.94
CA GLU A 418 9.54 15.73 -12.71
C GLU A 418 8.94 14.49 -12.05
N THR A 419 8.06 13.81 -12.80
CA THR A 419 7.56 12.48 -12.47
C THR A 419 8.72 11.47 -12.47
N SER A 420 8.62 10.38 -11.70
CA SER A 420 9.59 9.28 -11.76
C SER A 420 9.43 8.44 -13.03
N VAL A 421 10.52 7.87 -13.53
CA VAL A 421 10.49 6.83 -14.57
C VAL A 421 10.55 5.48 -13.88
N TRP A 422 9.68 4.56 -14.27
CA TRP A 422 9.73 3.17 -13.86
C TRP A 422 10.23 2.32 -15.02
N TYR A 423 10.95 1.25 -14.72
CA TYR A 423 11.45 0.36 -15.74
C TYR A 423 11.54 -1.09 -15.26
N VAL A 424 11.39 -2.02 -16.21
CA VAL A 424 11.63 -3.45 -16.06
C VAL A 424 12.95 -3.76 -16.76
N MET A 425 13.87 -4.42 -16.05
CA MET A 425 15.11 -4.92 -16.68
C MET A 425 14.81 -6.10 -17.60
N ASP A 426 15.72 -6.42 -18.52
CA ASP A 426 15.68 -7.66 -19.31
C ASP A 426 15.66 -8.94 -18.44
N GLU A 427 15.66 -10.09 -19.10
CA GLU A 427 15.60 -11.41 -18.47
C GLU A 427 16.73 -11.64 -17.48
N LEU A 428 17.94 -11.13 -17.76
CA LEU A 428 19.10 -11.25 -16.88
C LEU A 428 18.91 -10.42 -15.61
N GLY A 429 18.58 -9.13 -15.77
CA GLY A 429 18.42 -8.23 -14.63
C GLY A 429 17.23 -8.60 -13.73
N SER A 430 16.12 -9.00 -14.35
CA SER A 430 14.87 -9.33 -13.64
C SER A 430 14.96 -10.65 -12.84
N ALA A 431 15.84 -11.56 -13.25
CA ALA A 431 16.13 -12.82 -12.54
C ALA A 431 16.96 -12.63 -11.26
N LEU A 432 17.67 -11.50 -11.08
CA LEU A 432 18.46 -11.24 -9.88
C LEU A 432 17.56 -11.20 -8.64
N ARG A 433 17.85 -12.06 -7.65
CA ARG A 433 17.11 -12.14 -6.39
C ARG A 433 17.69 -11.25 -5.31
N HIS A 434 16.87 -10.98 -4.30
CA HIS A 434 17.27 -10.20 -3.15
C HIS A 434 18.18 -11.02 -2.21
N SER A 435 19.23 -10.39 -1.71
CA SER A 435 20.03 -10.85 -0.58
C SER A 435 20.51 -9.64 0.21
N ASP A 436 20.49 -9.71 1.55
CA ASP A 436 21.14 -8.73 2.44
C ASP A 436 22.68 -8.84 2.40
N GLN A 437 23.21 -9.94 1.86
CA GLN A 437 24.64 -10.16 1.59
C GLN A 437 24.84 -10.42 0.09
N PRO A 438 24.57 -9.42 -0.78
CA PRO A 438 24.59 -9.62 -2.21
C PRO A 438 26.02 -9.83 -2.74
N ASN A 439 26.15 -10.64 -3.79
CA ASN A 439 27.40 -10.83 -4.53
C ASN A 439 27.50 -9.95 -5.79
N PHE A 440 26.39 -9.36 -6.25
CA PHE A 440 26.35 -8.38 -7.33
C PHE A 440 25.71 -7.06 -6.89
N ARG A 441 26.06 -5.99 -7.60
CA ARG A 441 25.41 -4.69 -7.48
C ARG A 441 24.81 -4.27 -8.82
N VAL A 442 23.65 -3.61 -8.74
CA VAL A 442 22.94 -3.06 -9.89
C VAL A 442 22.73 -1.57 -9.68
N ALA A 443 22.97 -0.76 -10.70
CA ALA A 443 22.66 0.68 -10.68
C ALA A 443 22.13 1.16 -12.03
N PRO A 444 21.10 2.02 -12.07
CA PRO A 444 20.67 2.65 -13.31
C PRO A 444 21.77 3.58 -13.83
N PHE A 445 21.95 3.62 -15.15
CA PHE A 445 22.91 4.49 -15.81
C PHE A 445 22.31 5.06 -17.08
N LEU A 446 22.45 6.37 -17.24
CA LEU A 446 21.94 7.10 -18.39
C LEU A 446 23.12 7.48 -19.30
N LEU A 447 23.28 6.79 -20.43
CA LEU A 447 24.26 7.13 -21.44
C LEU A 447 23.76 8.32 -22.25
N MET A 448 24.57 9.35 -22.44
CA MET A 448 24.31 10.51 -23.30
C MET A 448 25.34 10.54 -24.45
N PRO A 449 25.10 9.84 -25.57
CA PRO A 449 26.06 9.73 -26.67
C PRO A 449 26.48 11.06 -27.30
N GLU A 450 25.60 12.07 -27.28
CA GLU A 450 25.90 13.42 -27.79
C GLU A 450 26.19 14.43 -26.67
N GLY A 451 26.34 13.95 -25.43
CA GLY A 451 26.52 14.80 -24.24
C GLY A 451 25.27 15.59 -23.84
N LYS A 452 24.09 15.20 -24.34
CA LYS A 452 22.80 15.84 -24.05
C LYS A 452 21.75 14.82 -23.65
N LEU A 453 20.80 15.26 -22.81
CA LEU A 453 19.67 14.44 -22.35
C LEU A 453 18.77 13.97 -23.50
N GLU A 454 18.64 14.76 -24.57
CA GLU A 454 17.87 14.39 -25.78
C GLU A 454 18.40 13.13 -26.48
N SER A 455 19.69 12.85 -26.34
CA SER A 455 20.34 11.66 -26.92
C SER A 455 20.33 10.46 -25.98
N ALA A 456 19.73 10.60 -24.78
CA ALA A 456 19.98 9.69 -23.70
C ALA A 456 19.38 8.28 -23.91
N VAL A 457 20.13 7.26 -23.51
CA VAL A 457 19.71 5.85 -23.49
C VAL A 457 19.95 5.30 -22.09
N SER A 458 18.95 4.61 -21.53
CA SER A 458 18.99 4.09 -20.17
C SER A 458 19.39 2.62 -20.14
N TYR A 459 20.34 2.29 -19.27
CA TYR A 459 20.79 0.93 -18.98
C TYR A 459 20.78 0.68 -17.47
N SER A 460 20.89 -0.58 -17.09
CA SER A 460 21.30 -0.99 -15.76
C SER A 460 22.71 -1.56 -15.83
N LEU A 461 23.60 -1.09 -14.96
CA LEU A 461 24.96 -1.60 -14.81
C LEU A 461 24.95 -2.70 -13.77
N LEU A 462 25.54 -3.86 -14.08
CA LEU A 462 25.67 -5.00 -13.18
C LEU A 462 27.16 -5.35 -13.00
N TRP A 463 27.65 -5.49 -11.77
CA TRP A 463 29.05 -5.89 -11.52
C TRP A 463 29.18 -6.71 -10.22
N PRO A 464 30.17 -7.63 -10.15
CA PRO A 464 30.43 -8.41 -8.95
C PRO A 464 31.07 -7.54 -7.87
N ILE A 465 30.54 -7.63 -6.65
CA ILE A 465 31.07 -6.95 -5.45
C ILE A 465 31.72 -7.94 -4.47
N GLN A 466 31.69 -9.23 -4.80
CA GLN A 466 32.41 -10.30 -4.12
C GLN A 466 33.07 -11.21 -5.19
N ASN A 467 33.99 -12.06 -4.77
CA ASN A 467 34.45 -13.15 -5.63
C ASN A 467 33.30 -14.15 -5.78
N VAL A 468 32.98 -14.52 -7.01
CA VAL A 468 31.95 -15.53 -7.33
C VAL A 468 32.59 -16.69 -8.07
N GLU A 469 32.13 -17.90 -7.77
CA GLU A 469 32.53 -19.14 -8.44
C GLU A 469 31.50 -19.55 -9.50
N HIS A 470 31.84 -20.48 -10.38
CA HIS A 470 30.90 -21.04 -11.35
C HIS A 470 29.72 -21.72 -10.64
N GLY A 471 28.49 -21.38 -11.01
CA GLY A 471 27.26 -21.95 -10.46
C GLY A 471 26.73 -21.22 -9.22
N ASP A 472 27.35 -20.11 -8.82
CA ASP A 472 26.83 -19.26 -7.74
C ASP A 472 25.57 -18.52 -8.20
N GLU A 473 24.55 -18.45 -7.33
CA GLU A 473 23.35 -17.64 -7.55
C GLU A 473 23.74 -16.15 -7.56
N CYS A 474 23.30 -15.42 -8.58
CA CYS A 474 23.54 -13.98 -8.67
C CYS A 474 22.44 -13.22 -7.91
N THR A 475 22.84 -12.48 -6.88
CA THR A 475 21.94 -11.78 -5.97
C THR A 475 22.32 -10.31 -5.83
N ARG A 476 21.33 -9.47 -5.52
CA ARG A 476 21.47 -8.03 -5.30
C ARG A 476 20.66 -7.59 -4.08
N ASP A 477 20.98 -6.45 -3.49
CA ASP A 477 20.12 -5.86 -2.46
C ASP A 477 19.03 -4.98 -3.10
N PHE A 478 17.77 -5.45 -3.11
CA PHE A 478 16.61 -4.66 -3.56
C PHE A 478 16.40 -3.36 -2.77
N LEU A 479 16.86 -3.28 -1.53
CA LEU A 479 16.71 -2.14 -0.64
C LEU A 479 18.08 -1.51 -0.33
N PHE A 480 19.00 -1.54 -1.29
CA PHE A 480 20.35 -0.98 -1.12
C PHE A 480 20.32 0.45 -0.56
N GLY A 481 21.04 0.69 0.53
CA GLY A 481 21.11 2.01 1.19
C GLY A 481 19.90 2.35 2.08
N ILE A 482 18.98 1.42 2.28
CA ILE A 482 17.84 1.56 3.20
C ILE A 482 18.10 0.69 4.44
N ALA A 483 18.34 1.34 5.57
CA ALA A 483 18.46 0.70 6.87
C ALA A 483 17.15 0.82 7.68
N GLU A 484 17.13 0.28 8.89
CA GLU A 484 15.89 0.18 9.70
C GLU A 484 15.38 1.55 10.17
N ASP A 485 16.23 2.58 10.24
CA ASP A 485 15.79 3.98 10.45
C ASP A 485 14.84 4.47 9.34
N LYS A 486 14.89 3.82 8.17
CA LYS A 486 13.98 4.02 7.03
C LYS A 486 12.98 2.86 6.85
N GLN A 487 12.77 2.07 7.90
CA GLN A 487 11.80 0.96 7.97
C GLN A 487 12.10 -0.16 6.95
N ARG A 488 13.37 -0.58 6.82
CA ARG A 488 13.81 -1.66 5.90
C ARG A 488 12.94 -2.90 6.01
N SER A 489 12.72 -3.40 7.23
CA SER A 489 11.95 -4.62 7.47
C SER A 489 10.51 -4.51 6.98
N ALA A 490 9.86 -3.36 7.19
CA ALA A 490 8.52 -3.11 6.69
C ALA A 490 8.48 -3.01 5.15
N ARG A 491 9.50 -2.39 4.53
CA ARG A 491 9.62 -2.26 3.07
C ARG A 491 9.85 -3.61 2.37
N LEU A 492 10.46 -4.60 3.02
CA LEU A 492 10.59 -5.97 2.48
C LEU A 492 9.24 -6.64 2.21
N THR A 493 8.17 -6.21 2.89
CA THR A 493 6.79 -6.68 2.64
C THR A 493 6.34 -6.49 1.19
N ALA A 494 6.95 -5.55 0.44
CA ALA A 494 6.67 -5.40 -0.98
C ALA A 494 7.05 -6.63 -1.82
N TYR A 495 8.06 -7.38 -1.38
CA TYR A 495 8.67 -8.47 -2.13
C TYR A 495 8.51 -9.83 -1.46
N PHE A 496 8.16 -9.85 -0.17
CA PHE A 496 8.25 -11.03 0.68
C PHE A 496 7.06 -11.16 1.62
N HIS A 497 6.71 -12.39 1.95
CA HIS A 497 5.78 -12.68 3.02
C HIS A 497 6.44 -12.40 4.36
N THR A 498 6.04 -11.30 4.99
CA THR A 498 6.51 -10.86 6.31
C THR A 498 5.53 -11.25 7.43
N PRO A 499 5.97 -11.30 8.71
CA PRO A 499 5.11 -11.69 9.83
C PRO A 499 3.91 -10.73 10.02
N GLN A 500 2.73 -11.15 9.57
CA GLN A 500 1.51 -10.31 9.58
C GLN A 500 1.12 -9.84 10.99
N ASN A 501 1.25 -10.72 11.99
CA ASN A 501 0.89 -10.45 13.38
C ASN A 501 1.67 -9.28 13.99
N TYR A 502 2.92 -9.06 13.57
CA TYR A 502 3.70 -7.90 14.03
C TYR A 502 3.02 -6.59 13.60
N PHE A 503 2.70 -6.48 12.31
CA PHE A 503 2.10 -5.26 11.76
C PHE A 503 0.70 -5.00 12.33
N ILE A 504 -0.11 -6.06 12.50
CA ILE A 504 -1.43 -5.96 13.13
C ILE A 504 -1.31 -5.37 14.54
N LYS A 505 -0.37 -5.87 15.36
CA LYS A 505 -0.12 -5.33 16.71
C LYS A 505 0.35 -3.87 16.67
N GLU A 506 1.20 -3.48 15.72
CA GLU A 506 1.62 -2.08 15.56
C GLU A 506 0.44 -1.16 15.18
N TYR A 507 -0.47 -1.64 14.34
CA TYR A 507 -1.71 -0.95 14.03
C TYR A 507 -2.61 -0.80 15.26
N GLU A 508 -2.82 -1.86 16.04
CA GLU A 508 -3.63 -1.83 17.26
C GLU A 508 -3.09 -0.82 18.27
N LYS A 509 -1.77 -0.81 18.50
CA LYS A 509 -1.10 0.18 19.36
C LYS A 509 -1.33 1.60 18.84
N HIS A 510 -1.20 1.81 17.54
CA HIS A 510 -1.44 3.11 16.90
C HIS A 510 -2.90 3.56 17.07
N SER A 511 -3.85 2.68 16.79
CA SER A 511 -5.29 2.93 16.92
C SER A 511 -5.68 3.28 18.36
N GLN A 512 -5.20 2.52 19.35
CA GLN A 512 -5.43 2.81 20.78
C GLN A 512 -4.89 4.19 21.18
N LYS A 513 -3.70 4.57 20.69
CA LYS A 513 -3.12 5.90 20.94
C LYS A 513 -4.00 7.01 20.39
N LEU A 514 -4.60 6.84 19.21
CA LEU A 514 -5.52 7.82 18.63
C LEU A 514 -6.83 7.90 19.43
N LEU A 515 -7.41 6.74 19.80
CA LEU A 515 -8.66 6.67 20.57
C LEU A 515 -8.55 7.29 21.97
N SER A 516 -7.36 7.28 22.58
CA SER A 516 -7.13 7.90 23.90
C SER A 516 -7.15 9.43 23.89
N LYS A 517 -7.13 10.07 22.71
CA LYS A 517 -7.05 11.53 22.60
C LYS A 517 -8.43 12.14 22.83
N GLN A 518 -8.46 13.15 23.69
CA GLN A 518 -9.62 13.99 23.90
C GLN A 518 -9.26 15.43 23.58
N PHE A 519 -10.09 16.08 22.77
CA PHE A 519 -9.91 17.47 22.43
C PHE A 519 -10.09 18.35 23.67
N THR A 520 -9.16 19.28 23.87
CA THR A 520 -9.25 20.31 24.92
C THR A 520 -9.56 21.64 24.26
N SER A 521 -10.75 22.19 24.52
CA SER A 521 -11.20 23.45 23.91
C SER A 521 -10.32 24.64 24.32
N LEU A 522 -10.08 25.54 23.37
CA LEU A 522 -9.41 26.82 23.66
C LEU A 522 -10.28 27.71 24.57
N PRO A 523 -9.68 28.48 25.50
CA PRO A 523 -10.42 29.45 26.29
C PRO A 523 -11.03 30.52 25.39
N GLN A 524 -12.33 30.79 25.55
CA GLN A 524 -13.02 31.84 24.80
C GLN A 524 -12.52 33.22 25.26
N ARG A 525 -11.72 33.89 24.42
CA ARG A 525 -11.17 35.22 24.65
C ARG A 525 -11.82 36.22 23.68
N SER A 526 -11.97 37.47 24.11
CA SER A 526 -12.48 38.54 23.25
C SER A 526 -11.52 38.83 22.09
N SER A 527 -12.06 39.27 20.95
CA SER A 527 -11.29 39.74 19.78
C SER A 527 -10.17 40.67 20.23
N SER A 528 -8.95 40.41 19.76
CA SER A 528 -7.80 41.28 20.02
C SER A 528 -7.38 42.06 18.77
N THR A 529 -7.92 41.72 17.60
CA THR A 529 -7.65 42.43 16.36
C THR A 529 -8.75 43.47 16.05
N GLY A 530 -8.40 44.47 15.24
CA GLY A 530 -9.29 45.53 14.78
C GLY A 530 -8.74 46.22 13.52
N THR A 531 -9.43 47.26 13.08
CA THR A 531 -9.06 48.08 11.91
C THR A 531 -7.65 48.66 12.06
N LEU A 532 -6.81 48.45 11.04
CA LEU A 532 -5.49 49.06 10.96
C LEU A 532 -5.58 50.43 10.31
N HIS A 533 -4.95 51.40 10.95
CA HIS A 533 -4.74 52.73 10.39
C HIS A 533 -3.28 53.14 10.61
N CYS A 534 -2.67 53.76 9.62
CA CYS A 534 -1.41 54.47 9.84
C CYS A 534 -1.67 55.65 10.79
N SER A 535 -0.74 55.90 11.71
CA SER A 535 -0.84 56.97 12.72
C SER A 535 -0.91 58.38 12.12
N ASP A 536 -0.46 58.54 10.87
CA ASP A 536 -0.48 59.76 10.08
C ASP A 536 -1.69 59.86 9.12
N GLY A 537 -2.57 58.86 9.10
CA GLY A 537 -3.76 58.81 8.25
C GLY A 537 -3.50 58.48 6.78
N ARG A 538 -2.28 58.04 6.41
CA ARG A 538 -1.99 57.57 5.05
C ARG A 538 -2.63 56.21 4.76
N ALA A 539 -2.75 55.88 3.47
CA ALA A 539 -3.12 54.56 3.02
C ALA A 539 -2.01 53.54 3.33
N LEU A 540 -2.41 52.30 3.62
CA LEU A 540 -1.49 51.19 3.89
C LEU A 540 -0.77 50.79 2.60
N CYS A 541 0.55 50.77 2.63
CA CYS A 541 1.37 50.33 1.51
C CYS A 541 1.37 48.80 1.44
N VAL A 542 1.08 48.23 0.28
CA VAL A 542 1.02 46.77 0.07
C VAL A 542 2.05 46.38 -0.97
N TYR A 543 2.99 45.52 -0.58
CA TYR A 543 3.86 44.82 -1.52
C TYR A 543 3.22 43.49 -1.92
N THR A 544 3.22 43.17 -3.20
CA THR A 544 2.75 41.88 -3.68
C THR A 544 3.48 41.40 -4.93
N ASP A 545 3.67 40.09 -5.04
CA ASP A 545 4.13 39.40 -6.24
C ASP A 545 2.97 38.69 -6.98
N ILE A 546 1.74 38.90 -6.52
CA ILE A 546 0.53 38.24 -7.04
C ILE A 546 -0.19 39.21 -7.98
N PRO A 547 -0.22 38.95 -9.31
CA PRO A 547 -0.81 39.88 -10.27
C PRO A 547 -2.26 40.23 -9.99
N GLN A 548 -3.06 39.28 -9.49
CA GLN A 548 -4.46 39.51 -9.17
C GLN A 548 -4.64 40.47 -7.98
N VAL A 549 -3.70 40.52 -7.04
CA VAL A 549 -3.75 41.49 -5.92
C VAL A 549 -3.44 42.88 -6.45
N GLU A 550 -2.40 43.01 -7.27
CA GLU A 550 -2.02 44.29 -7.90
C GLU A 550 -3.15 44.84 -8.79
N GLU A 551 -3.84 43.98 -9.55
CA GLU A 551 -4.92 44.38 -10.45
C GLU A 551 -6.24 44.71 -9.72
N PHE A 552 -6.63 43.91 -8.71
CA PHE A 552 -7.98 43.96 -8.14
C PHE A 552 -8.06 44.58 -6.74
N LEU A 553 -6.94 44.91 -6.07
CA LEU A 553 -6.95 45.68 -4.82
C LEU A 553 -7.08 47.18 -5.13
N THR A 554 -8.31 47.63 -5.37
CA THR A 554 -8.61 48.99 -5.85
C THR A 554 -9.11 49.93 -4.76
N ARG A 555 -9.06 49.51 -3.50
CA ARG A 555 -9.55 50.28 -2.36
C ARG A 555 -8.64 51.48 -2.02
N PRO A 556 -9.21 52.65 -1.69
CA PRO A 556 -8.42 53.86 -1.39
C PRO A 556 -7.58 53.74 -0.11
N GLU A 557 -7.91 52.81 0.79
CA GLU A 557 -7.15 52.54 2.01
C GLU A 557 -5.83 51.80 1.76
N PHE A 558 -5.61 51.29 0.54
CA PHE A 558 -4.40 50.54 0.17
C PHE A 558 -3.73 51.15 -1.06
N VAL A 559 -2.39 51.14 -1.09
CA VAL A 559 -1.59 51.57 -2.23
C VAL A 559 -0.52 50.53 -2.51
N ILE A 560 -0.40 50.08 -3.75
CA ILE A 560 0.62 49.11 -4.15
C ILE A 560 2.01 49.77 -4.16
N THR A 561 3.01 49.07 -3.62
CA THR A 561 4.43 49.46 -3.67
C THR A 561 5.28 48.33 -4.25
N ASN A 562 6.36 48.70 -4.95
CA ASN A 562 7.31 47.75 -5.52
C ASN A 562 8.47 47.40 -4.56
N GLU A 563 8.58 48.12 -3.45
CA GLU A 563 9.68 47.99 -2.50
C GLU A 563 9.19 47.37 -1.19
N VAL A 564 9.74 46.20 -0.82
CA VAL A 564 9.33 45.45 0.39
C VAL A 564 9.52 46.27 1.67
N LYS A 565 10.61 47.04 1.76
CA LYS A 565 10.95 47.91 2.90
C LYS A 565 9.93 49.04 3.15
N ASP A 566 9.20 49.47 2.12
CA ASP A 566 8.26 50.60 2.19
C ASP A 566 6.82 50.13 2.43
N ALA A 567 6.59 48.81 2.47
CA ALA A 567 5.27 48.22 2.68
C ALA A 567 4.86 48.21 4.16
N ASP A 568 3.58 48.34 4.43
CA ASP A 568 2.99 48.00 5.74
C ASP A 568 2.51 46.54 5.74
N ILE A 569 2.14 46.02 4.57
CA ILE A 569 1.64 44.66 4.35
C ILE A 569 2.44 44.03 3.22
N ILE A 570 3.04 42.87 3.50
CA ILE A 570 3.74 42.02 2.55
C ILE A 570 2.80 40.85 2.22
N TRP A 571 2.26 40.86 1.00
CA TRP A 571 1.32 39.85 0.52
C TRP A 571 1.94 39.07 -0.64
N THR A 572 2.61 37.96 -0.35
CA THR A 572 3.43 37.24 -1.32
C THR A 572 3.05 35.78 -1.45
N SER A 573 3.23 35.19 -2.62
CA SER A 573 3.12 33.74 -2.84
C SER A 573 4.38 32.98 -2.44
N MET A 574 5.51 33.66 -2.28
CA MET A 574 6.80 33.10 -1.89
C MET A 574 6.86 32.86 -0.37
N GLN A 575 7.50 31.76 0.03
CA GLN A 575 7.74 31.49 1.45
C GLN A 575 8.70 32.55 2.04
N VAL A 576 8.32 33.14 3.18
CA VAL A 576 9.10 34.18 3.86
C VAL A 576 9.74 33.61 5.13
N ASP A 577 10.92 33.01 4.98
CA ASP A 577 11.73 32.55 6.11
C ASP A 577 12.57 33.68 6.74
N ASP A 578 13.26 33.38 7.84
CA ASP A 578 14.05 34.37 8.58
C ASP A 578 15.23 34.94 7.77
N ASP A 579 15.76 34.19 6.81
CA ASP A 579 16.87 34.64 5.97
C ASP A 579 16.36 35.55 4.85
N VAL A 580 15.22 35.23 4.25
CA VAL A 580 14.49 36.10 3.31
C VAL A 580 14.09 37.41 4.00
N LYS A 581 13.56 37.34 5.24
CA LYS A 581 13.24 38.55 6.02
C LYS A 581 14.44 39.46 6.20
N LYS A 582 15.59 38.90 6.62
CA LYS A 582 16.83 39.67 6.80
C LYS A 582 17.35 40.24 5.48
N ALA A 583 17.34 39.44 4.41
CA ALA A 583 17.85 39.85 3.09
C ALA A 583 17.00 40.96 2.47
N ALA A 584 15.67 40.87 2.59
CA ALA A 584 14.73 41.86 2.08
C ALA A 584 14.55 43.08 3.01
N GLY A 585 15.13 43.04 4.22
CA GLY A 585 15.02 44.11 5.21
C GLY A 585 13.62 44.25 5.80
N VAL A 586 12.89 43.12 5.96
CA VAL A 586 11.55 43.09 6.55
C VAL A 586 11.63 43.41 8.04
N ALA A 587 10.90 44.43 8.48
CA ALA A 587 10.80 44.84 9.87
C ALA A 587 9.72 44.03 10.61
N ASP A 588 9.92 43.82 11.91
CA ASP A 588 8.99 43.04 12.76
C ASP A 588 7.58 43.67 12.89
N GLU A 589 7.46 44.96 12.57
CA GLU A 589 6.21 45.73 12.61
C GLU A 589 5.35 45.52 11.36
N GLN A 590 5.92 44.99 10.27
CA GLN A 590 5.22 44.79 8.99
C GLN A 590 4.33 43.55 9.04
N TYR A 591 3.13 43.66 8.47
CA TYR A 591 2.22 42.52 8.37
C TYR A 591 2.64 41.59 7.23
N ILE A 592 2.55 40.28 7.45
CA ILE A 592 2.86 39.26 6.43
C ILE A 592 1.66 38.32 6.29
N ASN A 593 1.41 37.86 5.06
CA ASN A 593 0.33 36.92 4.77
C ASN A 593 0.62 35.46 5.19
N GLN A 594 1.60 35.21 6.06
CA GLN A 594 2.02 33.88 6.51
C GLN A 594 2.07 33.83 8.03
N PHE A 595 1.70 32.68 8.59
CA PHE A 595 1.89 32.42 10.02
C PHE A 595 3.19 31.64 10.24
N PRO A 596 3.93 31.88 11.33
CA PRO A 596 5.03 30.99 11.70
C PRO A 596 4.51 29.56 11.86
N PHE A 597 5.32 28.57 11.51
CA PHE A 597 4.94 27.16 11.63
C PHE A 597 3.68 26.73 10.83
N GLU A 598 3.25 27.51 9.82
CA GLU A 598 2.05 27.20 9.01
C GLU A 598 2.11 25.86 8.25
N ALA A 599 3.32 25.30 8.09
CA ALA A 599 3.55 23.96 7.58
C ALA A 599 2.72 22.89 8.31
N CYS A 600 2.31 23.13 9.56
CA CYS A 600 1.40 22.26 10.31
C CYS A 600 0.01 22.10 9.68
N LEU A 601 -0.42 23.07 8.87
CA LEU A 601 -1.70 23.06 8.16
C LEU A 601 -1.53 22.67 6.69
N VAL A 602 -0.52 23.21 6.03
CA VAL A 602 -0.44 23.16 4.56
C VAL A 602 0.33 21.97 4.00
N MET A 603 1.14 21.31 4.84
CA MET A 603 1.83 20.07 4.48
C MET A 603 0.95 18.88 4.88
N LYS A 604 0.64 17.99 3.93
CA LYS A 604 -0.38 16.94 4.12
C LYS A 604 -0.11 16.00 5.31
N HIS A 605 1.15 15.62 5.53
CA HIS A 605 1.55 14.78 6.65
C HIS A 605 1.43 15.50 8.00
N ASN A 606 1.88 16.75 8.07
CA ASN A 606 1.77 17.55 9.30
C ASN A 606 0.31 17.91 9.61
N LEU A 607 -0.53 18.14 8.59
CA LEU A 607 -1.96 18.37 8.76
C LEU A 607 -2.63 17.18 9.44
N ALA A 608 -2.40 15.97 8.92
CA ALA A 608 -2.91 14.75 9.52
C ALA A 608 -2.39 14.57 10.96
N GLU A 609 -1.09 14.76 11.18
CA GLU A 609 -0.49 14.66 12.51
C GLU A 609 -1.08 15.69 13.49
N THR A 610 -1.28 16.93 13.06
CA THR A 610 -1.87 18.01 13.88
C THR A 610 -3.29 17.68 14.27
N VAL A 611 -4.11 17.23 13.32
CA VAL A 611 -5.48 16.78 13.59
C VAL A 611 -5.50 15.60 14.55
N TYR A 612 -4.65 14.59 14.33
CA TYR A 612 -4.60 13.40 15.19
C TYR A 612 -4.11 13.70 16.61
N LYS A 613 -3.15 14.61 16.77
CA LYS A 613 -2.71 15.06 18.10
C LYS A 613 -3.83 15.76 18.86
N ALA A 614 -4.69 16.53 18.17
CA ALA A 614 -5.78 17.28 18.77
C ALA A 614 -7.05 16.44 19.02
N TYR A 615 -7.48 15.65 18.02
CA TYR A 615 -8.80 15.01 17.98
C TYR A 615 -8.77 13.48 17.97
N GLY A 616 -7.59 12.84 17.88
CA GLY A 616 -7.51 11.39 17.74
C GLY A 616 -7.82 10.95 16.31
N SER A 617 -9.00 10.41 16.03
CA SER A 617 -9.40 9.97 14.68
C SER A 617 -10.80 10.50 14.34
N PRO A 618 -10.93 11.79 13.96
CA PRO A 618 -12.23 12.37 13.67
C PRO A 618 -12.79 11.88 12.33
N GLU A 619 -14.10 11.64 12.26
CA GLU A 619 -14.79 11.13 11.06
C GLU A 619 -14.62 11.99 9.80
N TRP A 620 -14.33 13.28 9.96
CA TRP A 620 -14.13 14.22 8.86
C TRP A 620 -12.72 14.18 8.25
N LEU A 621 -11.78 13.41 8.81
CA LEU A 621 -10.47 13.15 8.22
C LEU A 621 -10.34 11.65 7.94
N GLN A 622 -10.06 11.28 6.69
CA GLN A 622 -9.81 9.89 6.33
C GLN A 622 -8.56 9.35 7.04
N PRO A 623 -8.52 8.06 7.44
CA PRO A 623 -7.30 7.41 7.94
C PRO A 623 -6.11 7.73 7.03
N THR A 624 -5.05 8.28 7.60
CA THR A 624 -3.91 8.85 6.89
C THR A 624 -2.63 8.46 7.59
N TYR A 625 -1.69 7.88 6.86
CA TYR A 625 -0.41 7.43 7.38
C TYR A 625 0.71 8.19 6.69
N ASN A 626 1.63 8.78 7.45
CA ASN A 626 2.90 9.25 6.89
C ASN A 626 3.82 8.04 6.69
N LEU A 627 3.98 7.58 5.44
CA LEU A 627 4.67 6.31 5.18
C LEU A 627 6.13 6.32 5.64
N GLU A 628 6.80 7.47 5.70
CA GLU A 628 8.19 7.55 6.19
C GLU A 628 8.34 7.23 7.69
N ALA A 629 7.26 7.33 8.48
CA ALA A 629 7.29 7.10 9.92
C ALA A 629 6.26 6.07 10.41
N GLN A 630 5.29 5.71 9.57
CA GLN A 630 4.09 4.95 9.95
C GLN A 630 3.79 3.82 8.95
N LEU A 631 4.83 3.25 8.30
CA LEU A 631 4.63 2.15 7.36
C LEU A 631 4.13 0.90 8.08
N SER A 632 4.73 0.54 9.23
CA SER A 632 4.31 -0.64 10.00
C SER A 632 2.83 -0.62 10.44
N PRO A 633 2.32 0.44 11.11
CA PRO A 633 0.90 0.50 11.46
C PRO A 633 -0.02 0.61 10.23
N PHE A 634 0.45 1.15 9.11
CA PHE A 634 -0.31 1.13 7.85
C PHE A 634 -0.46 -0.30 7.31
N ILE A 635 0.64 -1.08 7.25
CA ILE A 635 0.60 -2.49 6.82
C ILE A 635 -0.36 -3.28 7.71
N GLY A 636 -0.38 -3.00 9.02
CA GLY A 636 -1.33 -3.61 9.94
C GLY A 636 -2.80 -3.29 9.63
N ASP A 637 -3.14 -2.02 9.38
CA ASP A 637 -4.50 -1.62 8.97
C ASP A 637 -4.90 -2.32 7.67
N TYR A 638 -3.99 -2.35 6.69
CA TYR A 638 -4.20 -3.04 5.42
C TYR A 638 -4.51 -4.53 5.63
N LEU A 639 -3.73 -5.22 6.47
CA LEU A 639 -3.91 -6.64 6.74
C LEU A 639 -5.22 -6.93 7.48
N VAL A 640 -5.56 -6.13 8.48
CA VAL A 640 -6.84 -6.22 9.21
C VAL A 640 -8.00 -6.05 8.25
N ARG A 641 -7.98 -5.01 7.41
CA ARG A 641 -9.01 -4.78 6.39
C ARG A 641 -9.13 -5.94 5.41
N LYS A 642 -8.00 -6.48 4.95
CA LYS A 642 -7.98 -7.63 4.03
C LYS A 642 -8.59 -8.87 4.69
N ARG A 643 -8.22 -9.16 5.95
CA ARG A 643 -8.76 -10.27 6.74
C ARG A 643 -10.27 -10.14 6.92
N ASP A 644 -10.74 -8.91 7.19
CA ASP A 644 -12.14 -8.63 7.49
C ASP A 644 -13.00 -8.37 6.23
N GLY A 645 -12.47 -8.64 5.03
CA GLY A 645 -13.18 -8.42 3.76
C GLY A 645 -13.52 -6.95 3.47
N MET A 646 -12.86 -6.00 4.13
CA MET A 646 -13.10 -4.57 3.95
C MET A 646 -12.37 -4.03 2.72
N ASN A 647 -12.88 -2.94 2.16
CA ASN A 647 -12.20 -2.25 1.06
C ASN A 647 -10.82 -1.73 1.47
N ASN A 648 -9.86 -1.95 0.57
CA ASN A 648 -8.45 -1.61 0.74
C ASN A 648 -7.95 -0.66 -0.35
N LEU A 649 -8.80 0.20 -0.91
CA LEU A 649 -8.41 1.22 -1.86
C LEU A 649 -7.83 2.44 -1.13
N TRP A 650 -6.62 2.83 -1.53
CA TRP A 650 -5.85 3.91 -0.93
C TRP A 650 -5.44 4.95 -1.98
N ILE A 651 -5.22 6.18 -1.53
CA ILE A 651 -4.63 7.26 -2.34
C ILE A 651 -3.31 7.73 -1.72
N LEU A 652 -2.24 7.62 -2.51
CA LEU A 652 -0.92 8.10 -2.15
C LEU A 652 -0.73 9.51 -2.64
N LYS A 653 -0.31 10.41 -1.74
CA LYS A 653 -0.08 11.83 -2.06
C LYS A 653 1.31 12.24 -1.58
N PRO A 654 2.12 12.94 -2.38
CA PRO A 654 3.38 13.52 -1.93
C PRO A 654 3.13 14.60 -0.86
N TRP A 655 4.10 14.81 0.03
CA TRP A 655 3.95 15.73 1.16
C TRP A 655 3.62 17.18 0.78
N ASN A 656 4.32 17.72 -0.21
CA ASN A 656 4.32 19.14 -0.57
C ASN A 656 4.06 19.43 -2.05
N MET A 657 3.86 18.42 -2.91
CA MET A 657 3.51 18.69 -4.29
C MET A 657 2.01 19.00 -4.41
N ALA A 658 1.70 19.87 -5.37
CA ALA A 658 0.36 20.29 -5.73
C ALA A 658 -0.06 19.67 -7.07
N ARG A 659 -1.24 20.06 -7.57
CA ARG A 659 -1.72 19.73 -8.94
C ARG A 659 -1.86 18.23 -9.22
N THR A 660 -1.98 17.41 -8.17
CA THR A 660 -2.13 15.95 -8.28
C THR A 660 -0.90 15.26 -8.90
N ILE A 661 0.26 15.93 -8.91
CA ILE A 661 1.50 15.34 -9.41
C ILE A 661 1.87 14.17 -8.49
N ASP A 662 2.30 13.05 -9.10
CA ASP A 662 2.79 11.85 -8.40
C ASP A 662 1.80 11.29 -7.34
N THR A 663 0.49 11.42 -7.65
CA THR A 663 -0.63 10.90 -6.86
C THR A 663 -1.18 9.63 -7.51
N THR A 664 -1.30 8.56 -6.74
CA THR A 664 -1.73 7.23 -7.24
C THR A 664 -2.86 6.68 -6.39
N VAL A 665 -3.87 6.07 -7.03
CA VAL A 665 -4.93 5.32 -6.36
C VAL A 665 -4.67 3.83 -6.60
N THR A 666 -4.58 3.03 -5.54
CA THR A 666 -4.31 1.59 -5.66
C THR A 666 -4.72 0.85 -4.38
N ASP A 667 -5.06 -0.41 -4.53
CA ASP A 667 -5.29 -1.38 -3.45
C ASP A 667 -4.14 -2.41 -3.33
N ASN A 668 -3.08 -2.29 -4.14
CA ASN A 668 -1.96 -3.22 -4.16
C ASN A 668 -0.89 -2.83 -3.11
N LEU A 669 -0.73 -3.62 -2.05
CA LEU A 669 0.23 -3.33 -0.97
C LEU A 669 1.67 -3.15 -1.46
N SER A 670 2.13 -4.00 -2.39
CA SER A 670 3.48 -3.87 -2.97
C SER A 670 3.61 -2.55 -3.71
N ALA A 671 2.60 -2.12 -4.49
CA ALA A 671 2.58 -0.82 -5.13
C ALA A 671 2.72 0.32 -4.12
N ILE A 672 1.94 0.29 -3.04
CA ILE A 672 1.93 1.33 -2.00
C ILE A 672 3.33 1.49 -1.38
N ILE A 673 3.99 0.38 -1.05
CA ILE A 673 5.33 0.38 -0.46
C ILE A 673 6.38 0.87 -1.47
N ARG A 674 6.35 0.33 -2.70
CA ARG A 674 7.32 0.67 -3.76
C ARG A 674 7.22 2.13 -4.17
N LEU A 675 6.02 2.73 -4.17
CA LEU A 675 5.82 4.15 -4.47
C LEU A 675 6.57 5.09 -3.52
N MET A 676 7.00 4.65 -2.33
CA MET A 676 7.86 5.45 -1.45
C MET A 676 9.26 5.70 -2.06
N GLU A 677 9.69 4.90 -3.04
CA GLU A 677 10.95 5.11 -3.77
C GLU A 677 10.89 6.37 -4.66
N THR A 678 9.69 6.83 -4.99
CA THR A 678 9.46 8.10 -5.69
C THR A 678 9.24 9.24 -4.69
N GLY A 679 9.92 9.20 -3.55
CA GLY A 679 9.93 10.26 -2.54
C GLY A 679 8.84 10.13 -1.47
N PRO A 680 8.85 11.05 -0.49
CA PRO A 680 8.04 10.92 0.71
C PRO A 680 6.55 11.15 0.44
N LYS A 681 5.71 10.25 0.97
CA LYS A 681 4.27 10.20 0.70
C LYS A 681 3.46 9.96 1.97
N ILE A 682 2.24 10.48 1.95
CA ILE A 682 1.16 9.97 2.80
C ILE A 682 0.39 8.89 2.04
N CYS A 683 -0.13 7.91 2.77
CA CYS A 683 -1.14 6.97 2.30
C CYS A 683 -2.44 7.28 3.03
N GLN A 684 -3.50 7.67 2.30
CA GLN A 684 -4.78 8.04 2.88
C GLN A 684 -5.88 7.13 2.34
N LYS A 685 -6.81 6.72 3.20
CA LYS A 685 -7.93 5.87 2.78
C LYS A 685 -8.73 6.60 1.70
N TYR A 686 -8.96 5.91 0.59
CA TYR A 686 -9.72 6.49 -0.52
C TYR A 686 -11.20 6.58 -0.16
N ILE A 687 -11.84 7.69 -0.55
CA ILE A 687 -13.29 7.87 -0.43
C ILE A 687 -13.94 7.15 -1.62
N GLU A 688 -14.34 5.91 -1.40
CA GLU A 688 -14.95 5.01 -2.40
C GLU A 688 -16.38 5.39 -2.75
N HIS A 689 -17.09 5.98 -1.80
CA HIS A 689 -18.49 6.39 -1.97
C HIS A 689 -18.60 7.89 -1.72
N PRO A 690 -18.07 8.74 -2.62
CA PRO A 690 -18.28 10.18 -2.55
C PRO A 690 -19.74 10.51 -2.92
N ALA A 691 -20.25 11.63 -2.43
CA ALA A 691 -21.43 12.23 -3.05
C ALA A 691 -21.08 12.57 -4.50
N LEU A 692 -22.01 12.27 -5.41
CA LEU A 692 -21.84 12.54 -6.84
C LEU A 692 -22.73 13.72 -7.25
N PHE A 693 -22.33 14.42 -8.30
CA PHE A 693 -23.17 15.40 -8.97
C PHE A 693 -23.31 15.00 -10.43
N GLN A 694 -24.53 14.65 -10.85
CA GLN A 694 -24.81 14.11 -12.18
C GLN A 694 -23.95 12.87 -12.52
N GLY A 695 -23.70 12.03 -11.51
CA GLY A 695 -22.86 10.83 -11.62
C GLY A 695 -21.35 11.10 -11.68
N LYS A 696 -20.89 12.32 -11.45
CA LYS A 696 -19.46 12.69 -11.44
C LYS A 696 -18.97 13.06 -10.04
N LYS A 697 -17.69 12.80 -9.79
CA LYS A 697 -17.01 13.20 -8.56
C LYS A 697 -16.80 14.72 -8.53
N PHE A 698 -16.87 15.31 -7.34
CA PHE A 698 -16.60 16.73 -7.16
C PHE A 698 -15.87 17.02 -5.85
N ASP A 699 -15.23 18.18 -5.79
CA ASP A 699 -14.75 18.77 -4.56
C ASP A 699 -15.19 20.24 -4.48
N LEU A 700 -15.12 20.80 -3.28
CA LEU A 700 -15.46 22.17 -2.95
C LEU A 700 -14.22 22.88 -2.41
N ARG A 701 -13.85 23.99 -3.05
CA ARG A 701 -12.84 24.93 -2.56
C ARG A 701 -13.50 26.01 -1.72
N TYR A 702 -13.26 26.00 -0.41
CA TYR A 702 -13.60 27.08 0.51
C TYR A 702 -12.43 28.02 0.70
N ILE A 703 -12.70 29.29 1.00
CA ILE A 703 -11.68 30.29 1.35
C ILE A 703 -11.88 30.72 2.80
N VAL A 704 -10.83 30.58 3.61
CA VAL A 704 -10.79 30.95 5.02
C VAL A 704 -9.79 32.07 5.22
N LEU A 705 -10.21 33.12 5.90
CA LEU A 705 -9.38 34.24 6.30
C LEU A 705 -9.07 34.13 7.79
N VAL A 706 -7.79 34.24 8.14
CA VAL A 706 -7.30 34.05 9.51
C VAL A 706 -6.62 35.33 9.95
N ARG A 707 -7.19 36.00 10.97
CA ARG A 707 -6.63 37.24 11.52
C ARG A 707 -5.75 37.03 12.74
N SER A 708 -5.99 35.95 13.48
CA SER A 708 -5.26 35.61 14.70
C SER A 708 -5.47 34.12 15.04
N ILE A 709 -4.46 33.50 15.65
CA ILE A 709 -4.50 32.11 16.14
C ILE A 709 -4.88 32.08 17.64
N ASN A 710 -4.51 33.11 18.41
CA ASN A 710 -4.80 33.22 19.83
C ASN A 710 -5.06 34.69 20.27
N PRO A 711 -6.33 35.11 20.44
CA PRO A 711 -7.56 34.36 20.22
C PRO A 711 -7.72 33.91 18.76
N LEU A 712 -8.38 32.77 18.54
CA LEU A 712 -8.63 32.25 17.20
C LEU A 712 -9.72 33.08 16.52
N GLU A 713 -9.35 33.80 15.46
CA GLU A 713 -10.24 34.67 14.69
C GLU A 713 -10.28 34.23 13.22
N LEU A 714 -11.35 33.52 12.86
CA LEU A 714 -11.54 32.88 11.56
C LEU A 714 -12.78 33.42 10.87
N PHE A 715 -12.66 33.65 9.56
CA PHE A 715 -13.76 34.08 8.71
C PHE A 715 -13.83 33.19 7.48
N LEU A 716 -15.02 32.75 7.12
CA LEU A 716 -15.29 31.96 5.92
C LEU A 716 -15.91 32.87 4.86
N ALA A 717 -15.42 32.80 3.63
CA ALA A 717 -16.10 33.44 2.51
C ALA A 717 -17.52 32.89 2.33
N ASP A 718 -18.48 33.76 2.00
CA ASP A 718 -19.89 33.39 1.77
C ASP A 718 -20.10 32.58 0.48
N VAL A 719 -19.03 32.23 -0.21
CA VAL A 719 -18.99 31.47 -1.46
C VAL A 719 -17.87 30.42 -1.43
N PHE A 720 -18.12 29.30 -2.11
CA PHE A 720 -17.14 28.28 -2.42
C PHE A 720 -17.11 28.03 -3.93
N TRP A 721 -16.09 27.35 -4.43
CA TRP A 721 -15.98 27.00 -5.85
C TRP A 721 -16.01 25.49 -6.04
N VAL A 722 -16.91 25.04 -6.91
CA VAL A 722 -17.04 23.63 -7.27
C VAL A 722 -16.01 23.27 -8.34
N ARG A 723 -15.38 22.11 -8.19
CA ARG A 723 -14.50 21.48 -9.16
C ARG A 723 -15.03 20.08 -9.47
N LEU A 724 -15.31 19.81 -10.74
CA LEU A 724 -15.94 18.58 -11.21
C LEU A 724 -14.91 17.71 -11.94
N ALA A 725 -15.00 16.40 -11.72
CA ALA A 725 -14.40 15.41 -12.62
C ALA A 725 -15.08 15.47 -14.00
N ASN A 726 -14.38 15.00 -15.03
CA ASN A 726 -14.90 15.01 -16.40
C ASN A 726 -15.67 13.73 -16.70
N ASN A 727 -15.18 12.59 -16.22
CA ASN A 727 -15.82 11.30 -16.41
C ASN A 727 -16.85 11.02 -15.31
N ARG A 728 -17.73 10.05 -15.58
CA ARG A 728 -18.58 9.48 -14.53
C ARG A 728 -17.71 8.71 -13.55
N TYR A 729 -18.05 8.78 -12.27
CA TYR A 729 -17.31 8.07 -11.24
C TYR A 729 -17.60 6.57 -11.31
N THR A 730 -16.54 5.76 -11.26
CA THR A 730 -16.59 4.31 -11.13
C THR A 730 -15.44 3.84 -10.23
N LEU A 731 -15.53 2.59 -9.74
CA LEU A 731 -14.49 1.90 -8.99
C LEU A 731 -13.96 0.68 -9.77
N ASP A 732 -14.25 0.59 -11.07
CA ASP A 732 -13.69 -0.46 -11.91
C ASP A 732 -12.15 -0.34 -11.90
N LYS A 733 -11.43 -1.46 -11.72
CA LYS A 733 -9.97 -1.43 -11.52
C LYS A 733 -9.21 -0.68 -12.63
N HIS A 734 -9.63 -0.84 -13.88
CA HIS A 734 -9.02 -0.16 -15.03
C HIS A 734 -9.12 1.37 -14.93
N SER A 735 -10.14 1.90 -14.27
CA SER A 735 -10.35 3.35 -14.15
C SER A 735 -9.36 4.01 -13.19
N TYR A 736 -8.66 3.26 -12.33
CA TYR A 736 -7.76 3.84 -11.32
C TYR A 736 -6.60 4.66 -11.93
N PHE A 737 -6.24 4.37 -13.18
CA PHE A 737 -5.24 5.13 -13.96
C PHE A 737 -5.87 6.33 -14.71
N GLU A 738 -7.19 6.41 -14.80
CA GLU A 738 -7.91 7.49 -15.48
C GLU A 738 -8.00 8.74 -14.61
N TYR A 739 -7.15 9.72 -14.93
CA TYR A 739 -7.11 10.99 -14.22
C TYR A 739 -8.48 11.68 -14.14
N GLU A 740 -9.21 11.69 -15.27
CA GLU A 740 -10.48 12.41 -15.44
C GLU A 740 -11.66 11.80 -14.66
N THR A 741 -11.48 10.60 -14.09
CA THR A 741 -12.47 9.86 -13.30
C THR A 741 -12.29 10.11 -11.79
N HIS A 742 -11.05 10.09 -11.29
CA HIS A 742 -10.79 10.11 -9.85
C HIS A 742 -10.36 11.48 -9.30
N PHE A 743 -9.96 12.42 -10.18
CA PHE A 743 -9.54 13.78 -9.82
C PHE A 743 -10.47 14.84 -10.42
N THR A 744 -10.42 16.03 -9.83
CA THR A 744 -11.38 17.13 -10.06
C THR A 744 -10.70 18.42 -10.52
N VAL A 745 -9.36 18.48 -10.51
CA VAL A 745 -8.58 19.67 -10.85
C VAL A 745 -8.23 19.68 -12.34
N MET A 746 -9.20 20.06 -13.17
CA MET A 746 -9.05 20.05 -14.65
C MET A 746 -8.33 21.26 -15.25
N ASN A 747 -7.81 22.17 -14.43
CA ASN A 747 -7.10 23.38 -14.91
C ASN A 747 -5.75 23.05 -15.57
N TYR A 748 -5.16 21.89 -15.24
CA TYR A 748 -3.83 21.48 -15.70
C TYR A 748 -3.88 20.32 -16.70
N ARG A 749 -5.00 19.57 -16.71
CA ARG A 749 -5.23 18.40 -17.57
C ARG A 749 -6.72 18.34 -17.91
N GLY A 750 -7.05 18.19 -19.19
CA GLY A 750 -8.43 18.03 -19.65
C GLY A 750 -9.21 19.35 -19.81
N ARG A 751 -10.54 19.22 -19.80
CA ARG A 751 -11.48 20.34 -20.00
C ARG A 751 -12.01 20.89 -18.68
N LEU A 752 -11.86 22.20 -18.46
CA LEU A 752 -12.44 22.85 -17.29
C LEU A 752 -13.97 22.96 -17.39
N ASN A 753 -14.68 22.37 -16.43
CA ASN A 753 -16.13 22.53 -16.25
C ASN A 753 -16.42 23.56 -15.15
N HIS A 754 -16.64 24.82 -15.54
CA HIS A 754 -17.07 25.85 -14.60
C HIS A 754 -18.57 25.67 -14.28
N LYS A 755 -18.90 25.42 -13.01
CA LYS A 755 -20.26 25.45 -12.50
C LYS A 755 -20.39 26.58 -11.47
N ASN A 756 -21.37 27.45 -11.66
CA ASN A 756 -21.67 28.52 -10.72
C ASN A 756 -22.29 27.94 -9.44
N THR A 757 -21.94 28.51 -8.30
CA THR A 757 -22.20 27.90 -6.99
C THR A 757 -23.70 27.83 -6.62
N PRO A 758 -24.48 28.91 -6.72
CA PRO A 758 -25.95 28.86 -6.58
C PRO A 758 -26.64 27.80 -7.44
N GLU A 759 -26.22 27.66 -8.71
CA GLU A 759 -26.79 26.65 -9.59
C GLU A 759 -26.46 25.24 -9.13
N PHE A 760 -25.20 25.00 -8.75
CA PHE A 760 -24.76 23.73 -8.19
C PHE A 760 -25.57 23.37 -6.95
N VAL A 761 -25.71 24.30 -6.00
CA VAL A 761 -26.49 24.08 -4.77
C VAL A 761 -27.93 23.68 -5.10
N ARG A 762 -28.62 24.46 -5.95
CA ARG A 762 -30.01 24.18 -6.33
C ARG A 762 -30.16 22.81 -7.01
N GLU A 763 -29.29 22.50 -7.96
CA GLU A 763 -29.33 21.23 -8.69
C GLU A 763 -28.97 20.05 -7.79
N PHE A 764 -27.99 20.21 -6.89
CA PHE A 764 -27.58 19.18 -5.94
C PHE A 764 -28.67 18.89 -4.90
N GLU A 765 -29.32 19.92 -4.35
CA GLU A 765 -30.47 19.75 -3.44
C GLU A 765 -31.62 19.01 -4.13
N GLN A 766 -31.87 19.32 -5.41
CA GLN A 766 -32.89 18.63 -6.21
C GLN A 766 -32.51 17.17 -6.51
N GLU A 767 -31.25 16.90 -6.86
CA GLU A 767 -30.75 15.56 -7.18
C GLU A 767 -30.80 14.64 -5.95
N HIS A 768 -30.38 15.14 -4.78
CA HIS A 768 -30.20 14.33 -3.57
C HIS A 768 -31.32 14.47 -2.54
N GLN A 769 -32.28 15.38 -2.74
CA GLN A 769 -33.37 15.67 -1.80
C GLN A 769 -32.86 16.09 -0.41
N VAL A 770 -31.84 16.93 -0.38
CA VAL A 770 -31.18 17.43 0.84
C VAL A 770 -31.26 18.95 0.94
N LYS A 771 -30.92 19.50 2.11
CA LYS A 771 -30.71 20.93 2.31
C LYS A 771 -29.22 21.24 2.44
N TRP A 772 -28.74 22.11 1.58
CA TRP A 772 -27.34 22.53 1.56
C TRP A 772 -26.94 23.27 2.83
N SER A 773 -27.87 23.99 3.48
CA SER A 773 -27.62 24.66 4.76
C SER A 773 -27.06 23.72 5.82
N ASP A 774 -27.55 22.49 5.87
CA ASP A 774 -27.17 21.51 6.89
C ASP A 774 -25.77 20.94 6.59
N ILE A 775 -25.49 20.69 5.31
CA ILE A 775 -24.16 20.29 4.81
C ILE A 775 -23.15 21.41 5.09
N HIS A 776 -23.49 22.65 4.73
CA HIS A 776 -22.62 23.81 4.91
C HIS A 776 -22.32 24.06 6.39
N GLN A 777 -23.28 23.86 7.29
CA GLN A 777 -23.03 23.96 8.74
C GLN A 777 -22.03 22.90 9.24
N ARG A 778 -22.09 21.66 8.74
CA ARG A 778 -21.09 20.62 9.06
C ARG A 778 -19.71 20.99 8.52
N VAL A 779 -19.64 21.52 7.30
CA VAL A 779 -18.38 22.02 6.71
C VAL A 779 -17.78 23.13 7.56
N ARG A 780 -18.59 24.10 7.99
CA ARG A 780 -18.15 25.21 8.88
C ARG A 780 -17.56 24.68 10.19
N SER A 781 -18.23 23.72 10.84
CA SER A 781 -17.70 23.07 12.05
C SER A 781 -16.38 22.35 11.79
N MET A 782 -16.28 21.57 10.72
CA MET A 782 -15.02 20.89 10.35
C MET A 782 -13.88 21.89 10.13
N ILE A 783 -14.10 22.94 9.34
CA ILE A 783 -13.08 23.98 9.07
C ILE A 783 -12.63 24.62 10.37
N ARG A 784 -13.55 25.02 11.24
CA ARG A 784 -13.23 25.57 12.56
C ARG A 784 -12.34 24.61 13.35
N SER A 785 -12.72 23.32 13.40
CA SER A 785 -11.95 22.30 14.11
C SER A 785 -10.52 22.16 13.59
N VAL A 786 -10.28 22.27 12.27
CA VAL A 786 -8.93 22.20 11.68
C VAL A 786 -8.01 23.29 12.26
N PHE A 787 -8.47 24.53 12.30
CA PHE A 787 -7.67 25.64 12.84
C PHE A 787 -7.59 25.62 14.37
N GLU A 788 -8.62 25.11 15.06
CA GLU A 788 -8.54 24.84 16.51
C GLU A 788 -7.48 23.78 16.83
N ALA A 789 -7.33 22.73 16.01
CA ALA A 789 -6.25 21.75 16.18
C ALA A 789 -4.87 22.42 16.08
N ALA A 790 -4.65 23.24 15.05
CA ALA A 790 -3.38 23.94 14.88
C ALA A 790 -3.10 24.87 16.06
N ALA A 791 -4.08 25.66 16.49
CA ALA A 791 -3.95 26.58 17.62
C ALA A 791 -3.67 25.89 18.96
N VAL A 792 -4.22 24.68 19.20
CA VAL A 792 -4.01 23.90 20.43
C VAL A 792 -2.66 23.18 20.41
N VAL A 793 -2.32 22.55 19.28
CA VAL A 793 -1.13 21.69 19.17
C VAL A 793 0.13 22.52 18.95
N HIS A 794 0.02 23.64 18.24
CA HIS A 794 1.14 24.49 17.83
C HIS A 794 0.92 25.96 18.22
N PRO A 795 0.96 26.30 19.53
CA PRO A 795 0.80 27.67 20.00
C PRO A 795 1.85 28.65 19.44
N GLU A 796 3.01 28.15 19.00
CA GLU A 796 4.06 28.89 18.29
C GLU A 796 3.60 29.47 16.94
N MET A 797 2.46 29.02 16.40
CA MET A 797 1.86 29.59 15.20
C MET A 797 1.36 31.02 15.43
N GLN A 798 1.15 31.45 16.69
CA GLN A 798 0.67 32.80 16.98
C GLN A 798 1.69 33.88 16.60
N SER A 799 1.24 34.86 15.83
CA SER A 799 1.98 36.07 15.50
C SER A 799 1.02 37.25 15.35
N PRO A 800 1.25 38.39 16.03
CA PRO A 800 0.39 39.58 15.92
C PRO A 800 0.51 40.28 14.56
N ALA A 801 1.61 40.06 13.85
CA ALA A 801 1.88 40.63 12.52
C ALA A 801 1.49 39.66 11.37
N SER A 802 0.81 38.55 11.67
CA SER A 802 0.41 37.56 10.66
C SER A 802 -1.10 37.59 10.43
N ARG A 803 -1.51 37.72 9.17
CA ARG A 803 -2.91 37.63 8.73
C ARG A 803 -2.97 36.95 7.37
N SER A 804 -3.63 35.79 7.26
CA SER A 804 -3.48 34.92 6.09
C SER A 804 -4.82 34.49 5.47
N MET A 805 -4.73 33.93 4.26
CA MET A 805 -5.83 33.34 3.51
C MET A 805 -5.46 31.91 3.11
N TYR A 806 -6.36 30.97 3.41
CA TYR A 806 -6.19 29.55 3.10
C TYR A 806 -7.32 29.04 2.21
N GLY A 807 -6.97 28.16 1.27
CA GLY A 807 -7.92 27.34 0.52
C GLY A 807 -8.14 26.02 1.24
N ILE A 808 -9.41 25.64 1.48
CA ILE A 808 -9.75 24.35 2.08
C ILE A 808 -10.46 23.49 1.04
N ASP A 809 -9.90 22.32 0.79
CA ASP A 809 -10.43 21.36 -0.17
C ASP A 809 -11.29 20.33 0.57
N VAL A 810 -12.57 20.28 0.21
CA VAL A 810 -13.57 19.46 0.90
C VAL A 810 -14.28 18.56 -0.09
N MET A 811 -14.39 17.28 0.23
CA MET A 811 -15.26 16.33 -0.45
C MET A 811 -16.42 15.97 0.47
N LEU A 812 -17.55 15.56 -0.11
CA LEU A 812 -18.65 14.95 0.65
C LEU A 812 -18.63 13.45 0.39
N ASP A 813 -18.81 12.64 1.43
CA ASP A 813 -19.12 11.22 1.24
C ASP A 813 -20.60 11.01 0.89
N SER A 814 -21.01 9.77 0.66
CA SER A 814 -22.38 9.39 0.29
C SER A 814 -23.42 9.70 1.37
N THR A 815 -22.98 9.96 2.61
CA THR A 815 -23.82 10.42 3.73
C THR A 815 -23.84 11.94 3.86
N PHE A 816 -23.19 12.65 2.93
CA PHE A 816 -22.98 14.10 2.94
C PHE A 816 -22.20 14.58 4.17
N GLN A 817 -21.34 13.73 4.73
CA GLN A 817 -20.38 14.12 5.76
C GLN A 817 -19.17 14.75 5.06
N PRO A 818 -18.73 15.96 5.47
CA PRO A 818 -17.56 16.59 4.89
C PRO A 818 -16.29 15.83 5.26
N LYS A 819 -15.43 15.65 4.26
CA LYS A 819 -14.10 15.06 4.37
C LYS A 819 -13.07 16.10 3.96
N LEU A 820 -12.15 16.42 4.86
CA LEU A 820 -11.01 17.28 4.59
C LEU A 820 -10.03 16.57 3.64
N LEU A 821 -9.68 17.21 2.54
CA LEU A 821 -8.70 16.69 1.58
C LEU A 821 -7.31 17.31 1.79
N GLU A 822 -7.25 18.64 1.83
CA GLU A 822 -6.03 19.42 2.05
C GLU A 822 -6.34 20.88 2.43
N VAL A 823 -5.32 21.58 2.93
CA VAL A 823 -5.31 23.03 3.15
C VAL A 823 -4.18 23.61 2.31
N THR A 824 -4.45 24.66 1.54
CA THR A 824 -3.47 25.30 0.66
C THR A 824 -3.21 26.73 1.12
N TYR A 825 -1.95 27.06 1.34
CA TYR A 825 -1.50 28.45 1.49
C TYR A 825 -1.65 29.19 0.15
N CYS A 826 -2.09 30.45 0.21
CA CYS A 826 -2.18 31.34 -0.95
C CYS A 826 -2.85 30.66 -2.17
N PRO A 827 -4.12 30.20 -2.03
CA PRO A 827 -4.79 29.44 -3.08
C PRO A 827 -4.93 30.25 -4.38
N ASP A 828 -4.98 29.55 -5.51
CA ASP A 828 -5.33 30.17 -6.79
C ASP A 828 -6.76 30.74 -6.73
N CYS A 829 -6.84 32.08 -6.80
CA CYS A 829 -8.06 32.87 -6.75
C CYS A 829 -8.46 33.44 -8.11
N THR A 830 -7.88 32.97 -9.22
CA THR A 830 -8.20 33.44 -10.57
C THR A 830 -9.70 33.30 -10.88
N ARG A 831 -10.31 32.17 -10.51
CA ARG A 831 -11.77 31.97 -10.65
C ARG A 831 -12.57 32.90 -9.74
N ALA A 832 -12.06 33.23 -8.57
CA ALA A 832 -12.71 34.14 -7.64
C ALA A 832 -12.70 35.57 -8.19
N CYS A 833 -11.64 35.97 -8.89
CA CYS A 833 -11.51 37.31 -9.47
C CYS A 833 -12.30 37.48 -10.78
N ASN A 834 -12.41 36.41 -11.57
CA ASN A 834 -12.97 36.50 -12.93
C ASN A 834 -14.50 36.34 -13.01
N TYR A 835 -15.13 35.67 -12.05
CA TYR A 835 -16.54 35.29 -12.14
C TYR A 835 -17.35 35.86 -10.99
N ASP A 836 -18.36 36.66 -11.32
CA ASP A 836 -19.40 37.07 -10.38
C ASP A 836 -20.22 35.86 -9.93
N THR A 837 -20.61 35.86 -8.66
CA THR A 837 -21.42 34.78 -8.07
C THR A 837 -22.36 35.37 -7.03
N GLN A 838 -23.23 34.54 -6.43
CA GLN A 838 -24.10 34.97 -5.34
C GLN A 838 -23.69 34.31 -4.03
N ALA A 839 -23.76 35.09 -2.96
CA ALA A 839 -23.54 34.63 -1.60
C ALA A 839 -24.53 33.51 -1.26
N ILE A 840 -24.00 32.39 -0.78
CA ILE A 840 -24.77 31.19 -0.41
C ILE A 840 -25.50 31.42 0.92
N VAL A 841 -24.95 32.33 1.73
CA VAL A 841 -25.48 32.68 3.04
C VAL A 841 -25.71 34.19 3.06
N GLY A 842 -26.93 34.65 3.40
CA GLY A 842 -27.22 36.08 3.58
C GLY A 842 -28.11 36.76 2.55
N GLY A 843 -28.91 36.01 1.79
CA GLY A 843 -29.96 36.60 0.95
C GLY A 843 -29.59 36.76 -0.54
N GLY A 844 -28.54 36.11 -1.02
CA GLY A 844 -28.23 36.01 -2.45
C GLY A 844 -27.62 37.27 -3.06
N GLU A 845 -26.95 38.09 -2.25
CA GLU A 845 -26.22 39.27 -2.74
C GLU A 845 -25.13 38.87 -3.73
N VAL A 846 -24.91 39.72 -4.73
CA VAL A 846 -23.91 39.48 -5.78
C VAL A 846 -22.53 39.78 -5.23
N VAL A 847 -21.69 38.76 -5.14
CA VAL A 847 -20.26 38.87 -4.86
C VAL A 847 -19.57 39.11 -6.20
N LYS A 848 -19.06 40.31 -6.40
CA LYS A 848 -18.37 40.67 -7.64
C LYS A 848 -16.95 40.11 -7.63
N GLY A 849 -16.57 39.40 -8.68
CA GLY A 849 -15.26 38.75 -8.73
C GLY A 849 -14.12 39.75 -8.64
N ARG A 850 -14.20 40.85 -9.41
CA ARG A 850 -13.22 41.94 -9.40
C ARG A 850 -13.03 42.63 -8.03
N ASP A 851 -13.98 42.46 -7.11
CA ASP A 851 -13.94 43.05 -5.77
C ASP A 851 -13.48 42.01 -4.72
N PHE A 852 -13.10 40.79 -5.13
CA PHE A 852 -12.71 39.71 -4.24
C PHE A 852 -11.58 40.10 -3.27
N TYR A 853 -10.46 40.63 -3.77
CA TYR A 853 -9.36 41.06 -2.92
C TYR A 853 -9.71 42.29 -2.06
N ASN A 854 -10.65 43.12 -2.49
CA ASN A 854 -11.18 44.21 -1.66
C ASN A 854 -11.94 43.66 -0.43
N TYR A 855 -12.68 42.56 -0.57
CA TYR A 855 -13.34 41.88 0.54
C TYR A 855 -12.33 41.18 1.46
N VAL A 856 -11.32 40.51 0.89
CA VAL A 856 -10.25 39.84 1.66
C VAL A 856 -9.48 40.85 2.51
N PHE A 857 -8.99 41.94 1.91
CA PHE A 857 -8.24 42.97 2.63
C PHE A 857 -9.12 43.77 3.59
N GLY A 858 -10.39 44.02 3.22
CA GLY A 858 -11.36 44.63 4.12
C GLY A 858 -11.55 43.83 5.40
N CYS A 859 -11.68 42.51 5.29
CA CYS A 859 -11.80 41.62 6.45
C CYS A 859 -10.51 41.52 7.26
N LEU A 860 -9.40 41.24 6.57
CA LEU A 860 -8.15 41.00 7.25
C LEU A 860 -7.63 42.27 7.90
N PHE A 861 -7.75 43.45 7.28
CA PHE A 861 -7.07 44.67 7.73
C PHE A 861 -7.99 45.78 8.21
N LEU A 862 -9.27 45.80 7.83
CA LEU A 862 -10.19 46.90 8.15
C LEU A 862 -11.36 46.51 9.07
N ASP A 863 -11.40 45.25 9.53
CA ASP A 863 -12.47 44.69 10.39
C ASP A 863 -13.86 44.67 9.72
N GLU A 864 -13.89 44.57 8.39
CA GLU A 864 -15.13 44.46 7.62
C GLU A 864 -15.54 43.01 7.39
N THR A 865 -16.84 42.72 7.45
CA THR A 865 -17.37 41.35 7.26
C THR A 865 -18.25 41.22 6.02
N THR A 866 -18.02 42.08 5.03
CA THR A 866 -18.77 42.04 3.76
C THR A 866 -18.40 40.76 2.99
N HIS A 867 -19.39 39.91 2.71
CA HIS A 867 -19.25 38.61 2.03
C HIS A 867 -18.35 37.58 2.71
N VAL A 868 -18.06 37.77 4.00
CA VAL A 868 -17.34 36.82 4.84
C VAL A 868 -18.01 36.73 6.21
N ARG A 869 -18.05 35.54 6.81
CA ARG A 869 -18.69 35.33 8.12
C ARG A 869 -17.74 34.74 9.13
N PRO A 870 -17.78 35.19 10.40
CA PRO A 870 -17.06 34.54 11.48
C PRO A 870 -17.40 33.04 11.57
N LEU A 871 -16.40 32.22 11.90
CA LEU A 871 -16.54 30.77 12.15
C LEU A 871 -16.65 30.43 13.63
#